data_AF-A0A660L5L5-F1
#
_entry.id   AF-A0A660L5L5-F1
#
_cell.length_a   1.000
_cell.length_b   1.000
_cell.length_c   1.000
_cell.angle_alpha   90.00
_cell.angle_beta   90.00
_cell.angle_gamma   90.00
#
_symmetry.space_group_name_H-M   'P 1'
#
loop_
_entity.id
_entity.type
_entity.pdbx_description
1 polymer ?
#
loop_
_entity_poly.entity_id
_entity_poly.type
_entity_poly.pdbx_seq_one_letter_code
_entity_poly.pdbx_strand_id
1 'polypeptide(L)'
;MRRLAGLLVTLVVLVGAANASATVLPPGFVETTVLPDLGVPTAFRFAPDGRVFVASKDGRINVYDSIEDTTPTLFADLRRQVHDYWDRGLLGMTLDPDFAGDRPYVYVLYAYDKDGHWNDDCVLPDDVGCVVSGRLSRLGPDGTETVLIEDWCQQFPSHSVGAVEFGPDGQLYVSAGEGASFLWTDWGQSGNPCGDPPSTPQLAWTSAGGSLRAQSFNRPEGEAAVLGGALLRVDPDTGAASAGNPAIADPDPNRQRIIAYGFRNPFRFTFRPGTQEIWVGDVGADTVEEIDRIHDRRNVPNFGWPCYEGANRHWAFGGMGNPLCVGVYERGDMQPAYFAYQHGEPVVPGETCPPAQGSVSGLVFYTATAFPARYDDALFFSDFARSCIWVAPKGSDGLPDMARVEPFASDASVPVSLTQGPDGALYYADLAEGSIRRIAWRDNGPTARIVATPTAGPTPLTVAFDGTTSSDPKGRELTYTWDLDGDGVYGDSTETKPTHEYTTPGKFVVRVRVTDIAGQTDTASQLITAGTPPTVVVTAPKWFTVGETISFSATAHDGDGEVLPASALTWALEIRHCSRTDAGVCHTHPVKGWTNTASATTDAPDHEYPSHLLLKVTARDDDGLTTTRETRIDPRTVQLTVASDPPGLEVTLGDERLPAPFTRTVMAGSTNSVAATTSQVLDGIPFTFAGWSGGVAATGLVTAPASGGATYTARYTRPAPPTPTPTATATATATTQPPEAPPQVNPFTPPDVGGLPPAPKLLGAWGFDAGANRVTGRHGKALALTGRNGLTVRAPRLGTFTVEAWVYATRAGTVAQRGSAFRLPTTLRRRWTHLALTYDGTTLRHYRNGALATAQRRTLKRTTSPLRFGGFRGRLDDVRLYDGALAPAQLADDMRRAVR
;
A
#
# COMPACT_ATOMS: atom_id res chain seq x y z
N MET A 1 -2.85 -36.73 3.93
CA MET A 1 -1.85 -36.58 5.01
C MET A 1 -0.93 -35.43 4.63
N ARG A 2 -0.46 -34.65 5.64
CA ARG A 2 0.43 -33.47 5.57
C ARG A 2 1.59 -33.67 4.54
N ARG A 3 2.12 -32.66 3.84
CA ARG A 3 2.63 -31.33 4.27
C ARG A 3 2.49 -30.30 3.11
N LEU A 4 2.06 -29.05 3.31
CA LEU A 4 2.75 -27.91 3.94
C LEU A 4 4.01 -27.43 3.20
N ALA A 5 3.88 -26.29 2.50
CA ALA A 5 4.94 -25.38 2.08
C ALA A 5 4.30 -24.00 1.86
N GLY A 6 4.38 -23.12 2.87
CA GLY A 6 3.81 -21.77 2.81
C GLY A 6 4.60 -20.86 1.88
N LEU A 7 3.91 -20.00 1.15
CA LEU A 7 4.51 -18.87 0.44
C LEU A 7 4.43 -17.66 1.36
N LEU A 8 5.56 -17.31 2.00
CA LEU A 8 5.63 -16.14 2.87
C LEU A 8 5.55 -14.86 2.01
N VAL A 9 4.34 -14.36 1.76
CA VAL A 9 4.13 -13.05 1.17
C VAL A 9 4.10 -12.04 2.30
N THR A 10 5.30 -11.67 2.76
CA THR A 10 5.47 -10.53 3.65
C THR A 10 5.05 -9.28 2.87
N LEU A 11 3.86 -8.72 3.16
CA LEU A 11 3.64 -7.32 2.84
C LEU A 11 4.51 -6.53 3.82
N VAL A 12 5.74 -6.28 3.38
CA VAL A 12 6.61 -5.28 3.99
C VAL A 12 5.81 -4.00 4.04
N VAL A 13 5.46 -3.55 5.26
CA VAL A 13 5.19 -2.13 5.47
C VAL A 13 6.46 -1.45 5.01
N LEU A 14 6.36 -0.71 3.90
CA LEU A 14 7.48 -0.01 3.29
C LEU A 14 7.77 1.26 4.10
N VAL A 15 8.04 1.07 5.40
CA VAL A 15 8.98 1.90 6.16
C VAL A 15 10.37 1.65 5.59
N GLY A 16 10.54 2.02 4.32
CA GLY A 16 11.81 2.61 3.96
C GLY A 16 11.98 3.76 4.94
N ALA A 17 13.14 3.83 5.58
CA ALA A 17 13.68 5.12 5.96
C ALA A 17 13.91 5.89 4.65
N ALA A 18 12.83 6.45 4.09
CA ALA A 18 12.94 7.71 3.41
C ALA A 18 13.77 8.60 4.35
N ASN A 19 14.77 9.28 3.81
CA ASN A 19 15.27 10.45 4.51
C ASN A 19 14.03 11.31 4.73
N ALA A 20 13.57 11.47 5.98
CA ALA A 20 12.29 12.09 6.28
C ALA A 20 12.27 13.47 5.62
N SER A 21 11.61 13.55 4.47
CA SER A 21 11.45 14.79 3.73
C SER A 21 10.49 15.59 4.57
N ALA A 22 10.96 16.72 5.11
CA ALA A 22 10.12 17.54 5.97
C ALA A 22 8.82 17.88 5.23
N THR A 23 7.69 17.58 5.87
CA THR A 23 6.33 17.72 5.33
C THR A 23 6.19 19.03 4.57
N VAL A 24 5.85 18.95 3.28
CA VAL A 24 5.76 20.12 2.40
C VAL A 24 4.40 20.78 2.62
N LEU A 25 4.40 21.88 3.36
CA LEU A 25 3.22 22.65 3.74
C LEU A 25 3.12 23.99 2.96
N PRO A 26 1.92 24.57 2.81
CA PRO A 26 1.76 25.93 2.34
C PRO A 26 2.50 26.95 3.22
N PRO A 27 3.03 28.05 2.65
CA PRO A 27 3.77 29.06 3.41
C PRO A 27 2.99 29.61 4.60
N GLY A 28 3.61 29.58 5.79
CA GLY A 28 3.02 30.02 7.07
C GLY A 28 2.54 28.89 7.97
N PHE A 29 2.45 27.65 7.47
CA PHE A 29 2.24 26.47 8.31
C PHE A 29 3.56 25.86 8.76
N VAL A 30 3.55 25.28 9.96
CA VAL A 30 4.66 24.51 10.54
C VAL A 30 4.11 23.23 11.14
N GLU A 31 4.74 22.10 10.85
CA GLU A 31 4.49 20.83 11.53
C GLU A 31 5.48 20.63 12.68
N THR A 32 4.98 20.11 13.79
CA THR A 32 5.76 19.69 14.97
C THR A 32 5.25 18.36 15.49
N THR A 33 6.15 17.43 15.82
CA THR A 33 5.82 16.25 16.64
C THR A 33 5.56 16.72 18.07
N VAL A 34 4.41 16.33 18.64
CA VAL A 34 4.02 16.75 20.00
C VAL A 34 4.01 15.61 21.00
N LEU A 35 3.60 14.41 20.59
CA LEU A 35 3.67 13.19 21.39
C LEU A 35 4.42 12.10 20.60
N PRO A 36 5.73 11.87 20.85
CA PRO A 36 6.50 10.80 20.21
C PRO A 36 6.31 9.44 20.91
N ASP A 37 6.91 8.39 20.34
CA ASP A 37 7.12 7.07 20.96
C ASP A 37 5.83 6.31 21.41
N LEU A 38 4.73 6.48 20.68
CA LEU A 38 3.40 5.93 20.98
C LEU A 38 3.18 4.47 20.52
N GLY A 39 4.17 3.89 19.82
CA GLY A 39 4.03 2.61 19.13
C GLY A 39 3.23 2.78 17.83
N VAL A 40 1.96 2.36 17.82
CA VAL A 40 1.09 2.42 16.63
C VAL A 40 -0.21 3.16 17.00
N PRO A 41 -0.24 4.51 16.99
CA PRO A 41 -1.40 5.29 17.40
C PRO A 41 -2.49 5.30 16.31
N THR A 42 -3.73 4.96 16.67
CA THR A 42 -4.84 4.81 15.70
C THR A 42 -5.90 5.89 15.85
N ALA A 43 -6.14 6.35 17.09
CA ALA A 43 -7.09 7.41 17.42
C ALA A 43 -6.62 8.17 18.67
N PHE A 44 -6.97 9.45 18.75
CA PHE A 44 -6.71 10.29 19.93
C PHE A 44 -7.79 11.35 20.10
N ARG A 45 -7.99 11.82 21.33
CA ARG A 45 -9.01 12.81 21.68
C ARG A 45 -8.51 13.79 22.73
N PHE A 46 -8.81 15.07 22.51
CA PHE A 46 -8.68 16.11 23.54
C PHE A 46 -9.92 16.06 24.42
N ALA A 47 -9.73 15.95 25.73
CA ALA A 47 -10.78 16.11 26.72
C ALA A 47 -11.03 17.61 27.00
N PRO A 48 -12.25 18.01 27.41
CA PRO A 48 -12.55 19.41 27.72
C PRO A 48 -11.73 20.01 28.88
N ASP A 49 -11.11 19.17 29.71
CA ASP A 49 -10.23 19.55 30.82
C ASP A 49 -8.75 19.72 30.42
N GLY A 50 -8.41 19.52 29.15
CA GLY A 50 -7.06 19.69 28.60
C GLY A 50 -6.27 18.39 28.41
N ARG A 51 -6.71 17.27 29.00
CA ARG A 51 -6.05 15.97 28.85
C ARG A 51 -6.12 15.43 27.42
N VAL A 52 -5.16 14.59 27.03
CA VAL A 52 -5.12 13.93 25.72
C VAL A 52 -5.17 12.43 25.91
N PHE A 53 -6.23 11.80 25.40
CA PHE A 53 -6.39 10.36 25.35
C PHE A 53 -5.81 9.85 24.02
N VAL A 54 -4.92 8.85 24.07
CA VAL A 54 -4.29 8.24 22.89
C VAL A 54 -4.53 6.73 22.92
N ALA A 55 -5.15 6.21 21.87
CA ALA A 55 -5.36 4.79 21.63
C ALA A 55 -4.23 4.24 20.73
N SER A 56 -3.54 3.22 21.22
CA SER A 56 -2.62 2.39 20.44
C SER A 56 -3.35 1.17 19.88
N LYS A 57 -2.97 0.74 18.67
CA LYS A 57 -3.57 -0.39 17.93
C LYS A 57 -3.62 -1.70 18.71
N ASP A 58 -2.66 -1.92 19.61
CA ASP A 58 -2.55 -3.09 20.47
C ASP A 58 -3.64 -3.15 21.57
N GLY A 59 -4.35 -2.05 21.83
CA GLY A 59 -5.39 -1.97 22.84
C GLY A 59 -5.01 -1.21 24.10
N ARG A 60 -3.83 -0.57 24.16
CA ARG A 60 -3.53 0.38 25.24
C ARG A 60 -4.18 1.73 24.97
N ILE A 61 -4.71 2.33 26.05
CA ILE A 61 -5.17 3.73 26.05
C ILE A 61 -4.37 4.48 27.11
N ASN A 62 -3.56 5.42 26.65
CA ASN A 62 -2.75 6.30 27.47
C ASN A 62 -3.43 7.67 27.61
N VAL A 63 -3.25 8.32 28.75
CA VAL A 63 -3.70 9.68 29.04
C VAL A 63 -2.52 10.54 29.41
N TYR A 64 -2.40 11.66 28.71
CA TYR A 64 -1.44 12.73 28.95
C TYR A 64 -2.17 13.90 29.60
N ASP A 65 -1.52 14.58 30.55
CA ASP A 65 -2.14 15.71 31.26
C ASP A 65 -2.28 16.95 30.35
N SER A 66 -1.50 17.02 29.27
CA SER A 66 -1.67 18.01 28.19
C SER A 66 -1.03 17.52 26.89
N ILE A 67 -1.12 18.31 25.81
CA ILE A 67 -0.42 18.02 24.55
C ILE A 67 1.10 18.31 24.60
N GLU A 68 1.59 18.97 25.66
CA GLU A 68 3.02 19.20 25.91
C GLU A 68 3.64 18.14 26.85
N ASP A 69 2.81 17.26 27.43
CA ASP A 69 3.23 16.23 28.37
C ASP A 69 3.87 15.03 27.66
N THR A 70 4.97 14.52 28.22
CA THR A 70 5.72 13.37 27.70
C THR A 70 5.61 12.12 28.57
N THR A 71 4.87 12.16 29.69
CA THR A 71 4.81 11.08 30.69
C THR A 71 3.36 10.58 30.87
N PRO A 72 2.89 9.65 30.02
CA PRO A 72 1.51 9.19 30.09
C PRO A 72 1.21 8.35 31.32
N THR A 73 -0.05 8.42 31.74
CA THR A 73 -0.68 7.40 32.59
C THR A 73 -1.44 6.39 31.74
N LEU A 74 -1.43 5.11 32.13
CA LEU A 74 -2.21 4.07 31.45
C LEU A 74 -3.65 4.11 31.98
N PHE A 75 -4.60 4.48 31.13
CA PHE A 75 -6.03 4.57 31.46
C PHE A 75 -6.75 3.24 31.29
N ALA A 76 -6.47 2.50 30.21
CA ALA A 76 -7.02 1.17 29.99
C ALA A 76 -6.03 0.26 29.24
N ASP A 77 -6.05 -1.03 29.59
CA ASP A 77 -5.25 -2.07 28.94
C ASP A 77 -6.18 -3.17 28.38
N LEU A 78 -6.53 -3.03 27.11
CA LEU A 78 -7.39 -3.97 26.38
C LEU A 78 -6.56 -4.99 25.57
N ARG A 79 -5.25 -5.15 25.82
CA ARG A 79 -4.37 -6.11 25.09
C ARG A 79 -4.75 -7.58 25.26
N ARG A 80 -5.71 -7.91 26.14
CA ARG A 80 -6.33 -9.25 26.30
C ARG A 80 -7.76 -9.31 25.76
N GLN A 81 -8.14 -8.32 24.96
CA GLN A 81 -9.43 -8.18 24.30
C GLN A 81 -9.23 -7.77 22.84
N VAL A 82 -8.16 -7.05 22.51
CA VAL A 82 -7.85 -6.59 21.16
C VAL A 82 -7.01 -7.63 20.41
N HIS A 83 -7.48 -8.03 19.24
CA HIS A 83 -6.74 -8.85 18.29
C HIS A 83 -5.96 -7.94 17.32
N ASP A 84 -4.73 -7.58 17.66
CA ASP A 84 -3.87 -6.71 16.82
C ASP A 84 -3.15 -7.50 15.71
N TYR A 85 -3.70 -7.49 14.50
CA TYR A 85 -3.14 -8.19 13.34
C TYR A 85 -3.64 -7.58 12.02
N TRP A 86 -2.72 -7.15 11.15
CA TRP A 86 -3.01 -6.40 9.91
C TRP A 86 -3.91 -5.18 10.15
N ASP A 87 -5.11 -5.10 9.57
CA ASP A 87 -6.01 -3.96 9.77
C ASP A 87 -6.71 -4.03 11.14
N ARG A 88 -6.74 -5.19 11.80
CA ARG A 88 -7.39 -5.38 13.10
C ARG A 88 -6.62 -4.72 14.23
N GLY A 89 -7.34 -4.23 15.23
CA GLY A 89 -6.79 -3.65 16.46
C GLY A 89 -7.83 -2.82 17.18
N LEU A 90 -7.40 -1.96 18.10
CA LEU A 90 -8.16 -0.83 18.61
C LEU A 90 -8.04 0.31 17.58
N LEU A 91 -9.12 0.65 16.87
CA LEU A 91 -9.07 1.56 15.72
C LEU A 91 -9.93 2.82 15.89
N GLY A 92 -10.98 2.77 16.73
CA GLY A 92 -11.84 3.91 17.02
C GLY A 92 -11.85 4.22 18.51
N MET A 93 -11.82 5.51 18.85
CA MET A 93 -12.00 5.98 20.23
C MET A 93 -12.64 7.37 20.22
N THR A 94 -13.65 7.61 21.05
CA THR A 94 -14.25 8.94 21.25
C THR A 94 -14.64 9.17 22.71
N LEU A 95 -14.84 10.42 23.13
CA LEU A 95 -15.25 10.77 24.50
C LEU A 95 -16.75 11.12 24.51
N ASP A 96 -17.42 10.88 25.64
CA ASP A 96 -18.79 11.35 25.85
C ASP A 96 -18.88 12.89 25.72
N PRO A 97 -19.93 13.48 25.12
CA PRO A 97 -20.08 14.93 25.06
C PRO A 97 -20.16 15.60 26.46
N ASP A 98 -20.56 14.86 27.49
CA ASP A 98 -20.57 15.29 28.90
C ASP A 98 -19.40 14.68 29.71
N PHE A 99 -18.25 14.44 29.07
CA PHE A 99 -17.06 13.84 29.70
C PHE A 99 -16.56 14.57 30.95
N ALA A 100 -16.70 15.90 30.98
CA ALA A 100 -16.32 16.73 32.13
C ALA A 100 -17.46 16.93 33.16
N GLY A 101 -18.64 16.37 32.89
CA GLY A 101 -19.82 16.40 33.76
C GLY A 101 -20.05 15.05 34.44
N ASP A 102 -21.28 14.53 34.33
CA ASP A 102 -21.71 13.31 35.02
C ASP A 102 -21.41 12.03 34.21
N ARG A 103 -20.88 12.16 32.98
CA ARG A 103 -20.61 11.04 32.05
C ARG A 103 -19.13 10.95 31.63
N PRO A 104 -18.17 10.71 32.54
CA PRO A 104 -16.74 10.59 32.21
C PRO A 104 -16.42 9.25 31.53
N TYR A 105 -17.04 8.99 30.38
CA TYR A 105 -16.96 7.74 29.63
C TYR A 105 -16.12 7.88 28.36
N VAL A 106 -15.32 6.84 28.09
CA VAL A 106 -14.56 6.69 26.84
C VAL A 106 -15.19 5.56 26.02
N TYR A 107 -15.51 5.82 24.76
CA TYR A 107 -16.10 4.84 23.85
C TYR A 107 -15.04 4.32 22.90
N VAL A 108 -14.97 3.00 22.73
CA VAL A 108 -13.91 2.32 21.99
C VAL A 108 -14.49 1.33 20.98
N LEU A 109 -13.80 1.20 19.85
CA LEU A 109 -14.16 0.29 18.77
C LEU A 109 -12.93 -0.52 18.35
N TYR A 110 -13.02 -1.84 18.47
CA TYR A 110 -11.89 -2.73 18.24
C TYR A 110 -12.27 -4.11 17.69
N ALA A 111 -11.30 -4.82 17.12
CA ALA A 111 -11.43 -6.22 16.76
C ALA A 111 -11.23 -7.11 18.00
N TYR A 112 -12.29 -7.80 18.43
CA TYR A 112 -12.33 -8.67 19.59
C TYR A 112 -12.19 -10.15 19.21
N ASP A 113 -11.22 -10.83 19.80
CA ASP A 113 -11.13 -12.29 19.75
C ASP A 113 -11.88 -12.93 20.94
N LYS A 114 -12.83 -13.81 20.64
CA LYS A 114 -13.67 -14.45 21.66
C LYS A 114 -13.03 -15.68 22.29
N ASP A 115 -12.12 -16.34 21.56
CA ASP A 115 -11.62 -17.67 21.86
C ASP A 115 -10.26 -17.63 22.58
N GLY A 116 -9.58 -16.49 22.56
CA GLY A 116 -8.50 -16.15 23.48
C GLY A 116 -7.09 -16.46 22.98
N HIS A 117 -6.92 -16.44 21.66
CA HIS A 117 -5.67 -16.56 20.91
C HIS A 117 -5.03 -15.17 20.72
N TRP A 118 -4.68 -14.56 21.85
CA TRP A 118 -4.10 -13.22 21.97
C TRP A 118 -2.62 -13.16 21.51
N ASN A 119 -2.40 -12.54 20.34
CA ASN A 119 -1.09 -12.40 19.69
C ASN A 119 -0.47 -13.72 19.19
N ASP A 120 -1.24 -14.79 19.02
CA ASP A 120 -0.75 -16.07 18.46
C ASP A 120 -1.13 -16.32 16.99
N ASP A 121 -0.09 -16.57 16.17
CA ASP A 121 -0.05 -17.43 14.99
C ASP A 121 -1.33 -17.60 14.13
N CYS A 122 -1.93 -16.50 13.67
CA CYS A 122 -2.58 -16.50 12.35
C CYS A 122 -1.48 -16.75 11.29
N VAL A 123 -1.22 -18.04 11.02
CA VAL A 123 0.00 -18.52 10.33
C VAL A 123 0.16 -17.91 8.94
N LEU A 124 -0.94 -17.54 8.28
CA LEU A 124 -0.98 -16.88 6.98
C LEU A 124 -2.21 -15.94 6.87
N PRO A 125 -2.17 -14.89 6.04
CA PRO A 125 -3.31 -14.01 5.76
C PRO A 125 -4.45 -14.67 4.95
N ASP A 126 -4.30 -15.93 4.54
CA ASP A 126 -5.36 -16.75 3.93
C ASP A 126 -6.03 -17.72 4.91
N ASP A 127 -5.67 -17.69 6.21
CA ASP A 127 -6.24 -18.60 7.20
C ASP A 127 -7.71 -18.26 7.52
N VAL A 128 -8.56 -19.17 7.08
CA VAL A 128 -10.02 -19.19 7.29
C VAL A 128 -10.39 -19.29 8.78
N GLY A 129 -9.46 -19.73 9.64
CA GLY A 129 -9.67 -19.95 11.07
C GLY A 129 -9.60 -18.71 11.97
N CYS A 130 -9.03 -17.59 11.52
CA CYS A 130 -8.83 -16.41 12.37
C CYS A 130 -10.07 -15.51 12.45
N VAL A 131 -11.20 -16.05 12.91
CA VAL A 131 -12.48 -15.32 13.00
C VAL A 131 -12.52 -14.45 14.27
N VAL A 132 -12.86 -13.17 14.11
CA VAL A 132 -13.03 -12.22 15.23
C VAL A 132 -14.41 -11.59 15.18
N SER A 133 -14.81 -10.88 16.24
CA SER A 133 -15.97 -10.00 16.22
C SER A 133 -15.53 -8.53 16.31
N GLY A 134 -16.16 -7.63 15.55
CA GLY A 134 -16.04 -6.20 15.84
C GLY A 134 -16.80 -5.88 17.12
N ARG A 135 -16.15 -5.23 18.09
CA ARG A 135 -16.71 -4.91 19.40
C ARG A 135 -16.72 -3.42 19.65
N LEU A 136 -17.89 -2.92 20.06
CA LEU A 136 -18.09 -1.58 20.59
C LEU A 136 -18.23 -1.68 22.11
N SER A 137 -17.45 -0.89 22.85
CA SER A 137 -17.51 -0.84 24.31
C SER A 137 -17.47 0.59 24.84
N ARG A 138 -18.04 0.77 26.03
CA ARG A 138 -17.92 1.97 26.87
C ARG A 138 -17.03 1.66 28.07
N LEU A 139 -16.04 2.49 28.32
CA LEU A 139 -15.13 2.41 29.46
C LEU A 139 -15.55 3.42 30.53
N GLY A 140 -15.55 2.99 31.80
CA GLY A 140 -15.71 3.86 32.96
C GLY A 140 -14.50 4.79 33.18
N PRO A 141 -14.59 5.76 34.11
CA PRO A 141 -13.46 6.64 34.47
C PRO A 141 -12.27 5.90 35.10
N ASP A 142 -12.47 4.65 35.51
CA ASP A 142 -11.49 3.69 36.03
C ASP A 142 -10.99 2.70 34.96
N GLY A 143 -11.40 2.86 33.70
CA GLY A 143 -11.11 1.94 32.60
C GLY A 143 -12.00 0.69 32.55
N THR A 144 -12.98 0.53 33.45
CA THR A 144 -13.85 -0.67 33.50
C THR A 144 -14.72 -0.78 32.24
N GLU A 145 -14.63 -1.91 31.54
CA GLU A 145 -15.31 -2.14 30.26
C GLU A 145 -16.79 -2.58 30.41
N THR A 146 -17.67 -1.91 29.67
CA THR A 146 -19.05 -2.33 29.38
C THR A 146 -19.18 -2.58 27.87
N VAL A 147 -19.41 -3.82 27.46
CA VAL A 147 -19.65 -4.17 26.04
C VAL A 147 -21.04 -3.72 25.61
N LEU A 148 -21.14 -3.05 24.45
CA LEU A 148 -22.39 -2.56 23.87
C LEU A 148 -22.81 -3.39 22.64
N ILE A 149 -21.86 -3.78 21.78
CA ILE A 149 -22.10 -4.56 20.55
C ILE A 149 -20.94 -5.54 20.36
N GLU A 150 -21.25 -6.79 19.98
CA GLU A 150 -20.28 -7.88 19.71
C GLU A 150 -20.81 -8.91 18.69
N ASP A 151 -21.87 -8.58 17.93
CA ASP A 151 -22.54 -9.46 16.96
C ASP A 151 -22.08 -9.24 15.50
N TRP A 152 -20.82 -8.83 15.32
CA TRP A 152 -20.22 -8.46 14.03
C TRP A 152 -19.04 -9.37 13.67
N CYS A 153 -19.34 -10.55 13.16
CA CYS A 153 -18.31 -11.47 12.69
C CYS A 153 -17.47 -10.89 11.54
N GLN A 154 -16.15 -11.02 11.64
CA GLN A 154 -15.16 -10.68 10.62
C GLN A 154 -14.30 -11.92 10.36
N GLN A 155 -14.17 -12.29 9.09
CA GLN A 155 -13.49 -13.52 8.71
C GLN A 155 -11.99 -13.29 8.45
N PHE A 156 -11.67 -12.22 7.72
CA PHE A 156 -10.31 -11.90 7.30
C PHE A 156 -9.71 -10.77 8.15
N PRO A 157 -8.37 -10.60 8.15
CA PRO A 157 -7.69 -9.60 8.96
C PRO A 157 -7.63 -8.22 8.30
N SER A 158 -8.45 -8.00 7.27
CA SER A 158 -8.55 -6.78 6.48
C SER A 158 -9.95 -6.18 6.59
N HIS A 159 -10.08 -4.87 6.38
CA HIS A 159 -11.33 -4.12 6.40
C HIS A 159 -12.12 -4.39 7.70
N SER A 160 -11.43 -4.23 8.83
CA SER A 160 -11.93 -4.56 10.16
C SER A 160 -12.94 -3.51 10.66
N VAL A 161 -12.76 -2.99 11.87
CA VAL A 161 -13.58 -1.90 12.38
C VAL A 161 -13.12 -0.53 11.84
N GLY A 162 -13.91 0.53 12.04
CA GLY A 162 -13.56 1.88 11.57
C GLY A 162 -13.41 2.88 12.71
N ALA A 163 -14.30 3.87 12.73
CA ALA A 163 -14.36 4.93 13.72
C ALA A 163 -15.62 4.80 14.60
N VAL A 164 -15.56 5.44 15.77
CA VAL A 164 -16.72 5.70 16.63
C VAL A 164 -16.72 7.19 16.95
N GLU A 165 -17.88 7.85 16.81
CA GLU A 165 -18.03 9.30 17.06
C GLU A 165 -19.40 9.62 17.64
N PHE A 166 -19.50 10.71 18.40
CA PHE A 166 -20.80 11.27 18.77
C PHE A 166 -21.35 12.17 17.67
N GLY A 167 -22.62 11.97 17.32
CA GLY A 167 -23.36 12.87 16.46
C GLY A 167 -23.83 14.12 17.19
N PRO A 168 -24.18 15.20 16.47
CA PRO A 168 -24.74 16.43 17.04
C PRO A 168 -26.16 16.26 17.62
N ASP A 169 -26.70 15.04 17.65
CA ASP A 169 -27.91 14.64 18.38
C ASP A 169 -27.62 13.83 19.66
N GLY A 170 -26.35 13.74 20.07
CA GLY A 170 -25.91 13.05 21.29
C GLY A 170 -25.98 11.52 21.20
N GLN A 171 -26.16 10.95 20.01
CA GLN A 171 -26.13 9.50 19.79
C GLN A 171 -24.76 9.05 19.29
N LEU A 172 -24.45 7.77 19.48
CA LEU A 172 -23.18 7.18 19.10
C LEU A 172 -23.25 6.63 17.68
N TYR A 173 -22.27 6.95 16.87
CA TYR A 173 -22.15 6.52 15.49
C TYR A 173 -20.93 5.61 15.34
N VAL A 174 -21.05 4.56 14.54
CA VAL A 174 -20.03 3.51 14.44
C VAL A 174 -19.91 3.08 12.99
N SER A 175 -18.70 3.09 12.44
CA SER A 175 -18.46 2.59 11.09
C SER A 175 -17.84 1.20 11.10
N ALA A 176 -18.28 0.38 10.15
CA ALA A 176 -18.00 -1.04 10.10
C ALA A 176 -17.52 -1.47 8.72
N GLY A 177 -16.26 -1.89 8.62
CA GLY A 177 -15.74 -2.59 7.46
C GLY A 177 -16.30 -4.01 7.36
N GLU A 178 -16.21 -4.58 6.16
CA GLU A 178 -16.86 -5.84 5.80
C GLU A 178 -16.14 -7.12 6.31
N GLY A 179 -14.90 -7.02 6.79
CA GLY A 179 -14.13 -8.16 7.30
C GLY A 179 -13.83 -9.24 6.25
N ALA A 180 -13.67 -8.84 4.99
CA ALA A 180 -13.48 -9.69 3.81
C ALA A 180 -12.04 -9.65 3.29
N SER A 181 -11.63 -10.65 2.51
CA SER A 181 -10.26 -10.73 1.97
C SER A 181 -9.96 -9.62 0.95
N PHE A 182 -8.86 -8.88 1.16
CA PHE A 182 -8.31 -7.95 0.17
C PHE A 182 -7.49 -8.64 -0.96
N LEU A 183 -7.07 -9.90 -0.78
CA LEU A 183 -6.13 -10.58 -1.69
C LEU A 183 -6.80 -11.16 -2.95
N TRP A 184 -8.12 -11.33 -2.93
CA TRP A 184 -8.90 -11.97 -3.98
C TRP A 184 -10.36 -11.59 -3.82
N THR A 185 -11.15 -11.65 -4.91
CA THR A 185 -12.60 -11.38 -4.87
C THR A 185 -13.31 -12.28 -3.87
N ASP A 186 -13.64 -11.75 -2.69
CA ASP A 186 -14.26 -12.50 -1.62
C ASP A 186 -15.78 -12.42 -1.68
N TRP A 187 -16.39 -13.52 -2.11
CA TRP A 187 -17.82 -13.76 -2.04
C TRP A 187 -18.14 -14.83 -0.99
N GLY A 188 -17.23 -15.09 -0.06
CA GLY A 188 -17.39 -16.06 1.01
C GLY A 188 -16.92 -17.48 0.68
N GLN A 189 -16.27 -17.72 -0.48
CA GLN A 189 -15.86 -19.07 -0.94
C GLN A 189 -15.03 -19.89 0.05
N SER A 190 -14.45 -19.22 1.04
CA SER A 190 -13.66 -19.81 2.11
C SER A 190 -14.52 -20.19 3.31
N GLY A 191 -15.59 -20.98 3.11
CA GLY A 191 -16.29 -21.72 4.16
C GLY A 191 -17.23 -20.95 5.11
N ASN A 192 -17.42 -19.63 4.95
CA ASN A 192 -18.42 -18.81 5.66
C ASN A 192 -18.62 -19.11 7.17
N PRO A 193 -17.56 -19.01 8.00
CA PRO A 193 -17.66 -19.27 9.45
C PRO A 193 -18.58 -18.29 10.19
N CYS A 194 -18.85 -17.11 9.60
CA CYS A 194 -19.83 -16.14 10.11
C CYS A 194 -21.31 -16.56 9.96
N GLY A 195 -21.59 -17.79 9.48
CA GLY A 195 -22.95 -18.30 9.31
C GLY A 195 -23.66 -17.77 8.05
N ASP A 196 -22.92 -17.12 7.14
CA ASP A 196 -23.47 -16.65 5.86
C ASP A 196 -23.92 -17.84 4.97
N PRO A 197 -24.93 -17.66 4.09
CA PRO A 197 -25.41 -18.68 3.15
C PRO A 197 -24.28 -19.44 2.44
N PRO A 198 -24.41 -20.78 2.29
CA PRO A 198 -23.28 -21.64 1.95
C PRO A 198 -22.69 -21.36 0.57
N SER A 199 -21.36 -21.28 0.55
CA SER A 199 -20.55 -20.90 -0.59
C SER A 199 -19.75 -22.09 -1.13
N THR A 200 -19.98 -22.44 -2.39
CA THR A 200 -19.10 -23.31 -3.18
C THR A 200 -18.96 -22.71 -4.58
N PRO A 201 -17.96 -23.08 -5.40
CA PRO A 201 -17.87 -22.60 -6.78
C PRO A 201 -19.14 -22.85 -7.62
N GLN A 202 -19.96 -23.83 -7.23
CA GLN A 202 -21.25 -24.14 -7.86
C GLN A 202 -22.42 -23.28 -7.33
N LEU A 203 -22.24 -22.63 -6.17
CA LEU A 203 -23.24 -21.82 -5.45
C LEU A 203 -22.78 -20.36 -5.24
N ALA A 204 -21.75 -19.89 -5.96
CA ALA A 204 -21.25 -18.52 -5.86
C ALA A 204 -22.36 -17.47 -6.07
N TRP A 205 -23.28 -17.77 -6.97
CA TRP A 205 -24.45 -16.94 -7.25
C TRP A 205 -25.45 -16.85 -6.09
N THR A 206 -25.44 -17.72 -5.08
CA THR A 206 -26.32 -17.62 -3.88
C THR A 206 -25.60 -17.18 -2.61
N SER A 207 -24.28 -16.93 -2.65
CA SER A 207 -23.55 -16.57 -1.43
C SER A 207 -23.91 -15.17 -0.92
N ALA A 208 -23.72 -14.93 0.38
CA ALA A 208 -23.75 -13.58 0.97
C ALA A 208 -22.59 -13.34 1.97
N GLY A 209 -21.54 -14.16 1.90
CA GLY A 209 -20.31 -14.00 2.70
C GLY A 209 -19.24 -13.16 2.00
N GLY A 210 -18.10 -12.99 2.65
CA GLY A 210 -17.03 -12.11 2.16
C GLY A 210 -17.51 -10.66 2.03
N SER A 211 -17.13 -9.98 0.95
CA SER A 211 -17.53 -8.60 0.69
C SER A 211 -19.04 -8.43 0.45
N LEU A 212 -19.76 -9.50 0.12
CA LEU A 212 -21.23 -9.45 -0.02
C LEU A 212 -21.95 -9.14 1.32
N ARG A 213 -21.23 -9.19 2.46
CA ARG A 213 -21.73 -8.70 3.76
C ARG A 213 -22.08 -7.21 3.71
N ALA A 214 -21.40 -6.39 2.91
CA ALA A 214 -21.74 -4.97 2.73
C ALA A 214 -23.16 -4.74 2.18
N GLN A 215 -23.79 -5.75 1.56
CA GLN A 215 -25.17 -5.71 1.08
C GLN A 215 -26.17 -6.44 2.00
N SER A 216 -25.77 -6.76 3.24
CA SER A 216 -26.56 -7.58 4.18
C SER A 216 -27.95 -7.00 4.49
N PHE A 217 -28.09 -5.66 4.47
CA PHE A 217 -29.36 -4.96 4.71
C PHE A 217 -30.47 -5.46 3.78
N ASN A 218 -30.11 -5.79 2.53
CA ASN A 218 -31.01 -6.29 1.48
C ASN A 218 -31.16 -7.82 1.45
N ARG A 219 -30.65 -8.57 2.46
CA ARG A 219 -30.93 -10.01 2.58
C ARG A 219 -32.43 -10.24 2.72
N PRO A 220 -32.97 -11.38 2.22
CA PRO A 220 -34.39 -11.73 2.32
C PRO A 220 -34.96 -11.69 3.75
N GLU A 221 -36.28 -11.57 3.86
CA GLU A 221 -36.98 -11.73 5.13
C GLU A 221 -36.73 -13.13 5.72
N GLY A 222 -36.35 -13.19 6.99
CA GLY A 222 -35.92 -14.43 7.67
C GLY A 222 -34.40 -14.67 7.66
N GLU A 223 -33.63 -13.94 6.85
CA GLU A 223 -32.17 -13.88 6.96
C GLU A 223 -31.75 -12.62 7.75
N ALA A 224 -30.86 -12.81 8.72
CA ALA A 224 -30.35 -11.72 9.54
C ALA A 224 -29.33 -10.86 8.79
N ALA A 225 -29.45 -9.55 8.95
CA ALA A 225 -28.44 -8.58 8.54
C ALA A 225 -27.21 -8.68 9.46
N VAL A 226 -26.04 -8.42 8.88
CA VAL A 226 -24.76 -8.37 9.58
C VAL A 226 -24.18 -6.97 9.45
N LEU A 227 -23.42 -6.52 10.45
CA LEU A 227 -23.00 -5.12 10.56
C LEU A 227 -21.85 -4.72 9.62
N GLY A 228 -21.20 -5.66 8.92
CA GLY A 228 -20.08 -5.37 8.04
C GLY A 228 -20.47 -4.58 6.79
N GLY A 229 -19.65 -3.59 6.43
CA GLY A 229 -19.87 -2.68 5.29
C GLY A 229 -20.97 -1.64 5.52
N ALA A 230 -21.11 -1.16 6.77
CA ALA A 230 -22.21 -0.30 7.20
C ALA A 230 -21.78 0.86 8.13
N LEU A 231 -22.67 1.84 8.25
CA LEU A 231 -22.63 2.87 9.28
C LEU A 231 -23.85 2.69 10.21
N LEU A 232 -23.60 2.69 11.51
CA LEU A 232 -24.59 2.45 12.56
C LEU A 232 -24.86 3.73 13.35
N ARG A 233 -26.06 3.83 13.94
CA ARG A 233 -26.44 4.84 14.93
C ARG A 233 -27.10 4.15 16.13
N VAL A 234 -26.46 4.23 17.29
CA VAL A 234 -26.81 3.46 18.47
C VAL A 234 -26.84 4.30 19.73
N ASP A 235 -27.67 3.84 20.67
CA ASP A 235 -27.82 4.44 21.99
C ASP A 235 -26.51 4.24 22.79
N PRO A 236 -25.93 5.31 23.36
CA PRO A 236 -24.61 5.29 24.00
C PRO A 236 -24.58 4.55 25.34
N ASP A 237 -25.72 4.13 25.90
CA ASP A 237 -25.77 3.39 27.16
C ASP A 237 -26.14 1.91 26.99
N THR A 238 -26.74 1.53 25.86
CA THR A 238 -27.27 0.18 25.61
C THR A 238 -26.78 -0.52 24.35
N GLY A 239 -26.22 0.20 23.35
CA GLY A 239 -25.87 -0.39 22.05
C GLY A 239 -27.07 -0.83 21.20
N ALA A 240 -28.29 -0.51 21.63
CA ALA A 240 -29.51 -0.67 20.84
C ALA A 240 -29.59 0.39 19.74
N ALA A 241 -30.44 0.17 18.73
CA ALA A 241 -30.70 1.18 17.72
C ALA A 241 -31.29 2.46 18.35
N SER A 242 -30.70 3.62 18.04
CA SER A 242 -31.20 4.89 18.56
C SER A 242 -32.62 5.19 18.09
N ALA A 243 -33.39 5.86 18.95
CA ALA A 243 -34.71 6.35 18.57
C ALA A 243 -34.63 7.26 17.32
N GLY A 244 -35.53 7.03 16.37
CA GLY A 244 -35.58 7.77 15.10
C GLY A 244 -34.67 7.23 13.99
N ASN A 245 -34.01 6.08 14.16
CA ASN A 245 -33.35 5.40 13.04
C ASN A 245 -34.36 5.06 11.92
N PRO A 246 -33.98 5.12 10.64
CA PRO A 246 -34.88 4.93 9.50
C PRO A 246 -35.54 3.54 9.46
N ALA A 247 -34.83 2.50 9.90
CA ALA A 247 -35.30 1.11 9.94
C ALA A 247 -35.75 0.65 11.34
N ILE A 248 -36.07 1.56 12.27
CA ILE A 248 -36.40 1.24 13.68
C ILE A 248 -37.61 0.30 13.87
N ALA A 249 -38.46 0.15 12.84
CA ALA A 249 -39.62 -0.75 12.85
C ALA A 249 -39.34 -2.16 12.28
N ASP A 250 -38.13 -2.41 11.77
CA ASP A 250 -37.73 -3.74 11.27
C ASP A 250 -37.62 -4.74 12.44
N PRO A 251 -38.03 -6.01 12.28
CA PRO A 251 -37.87 -7.02 13.34
C PRO A 251 -36.41 -7.41 13.63
N ASP A 252 -35.46 -7.10 12.73
CA ASP A 252 -34.04 -7.40 12.90
C ASP A 252 -33.29 -6.23 13.61
N PRO A 253 -32.74 -6.44 14.82
CA PRO A 253 -31.97 -5.42 15.54
C PRO A 253 -30.80 -4.84 14.75
N ASN A 254 -30.17 -5.60 13.85
CA ASN A 254 -29.07 -5.11 13.03
C ASN A 254 -29.58 -4.18 11.93
N ARG A 255 -30.71 -4.49 11.26
CA ARG A 255 -31.34 -3.53 10.34
C ARG A 255 -31.76 -2.26 11.07
N GLN A 256 -32.29 -2.35 12.29
CA GLN A 256 -32.64 -1.17 13.10
C GLN A 256 -31.43 -0.25 13.38
N ARG A 257 -30.24 -0.82 13.65
CA ARG A 257 -28.99 -0.07 13.94
C ARG A 257 -28.40 0.60 12.70
N ILE A 258 -28.50 -0.05 11.53
CA ILE A 258 -27.92 0.41 10.27
C ILE A 258 -28.62 1.67 9.77
N ILE A 259 -27.83 2.71 9.47
CA ILE A 259 -28.30 3.96 8.87
C ILE A 259 -27.76 4.22 7.47
N ALA A 260 -26.72 3.50 7.05
CA ALA A 260 -26.22 3.41 5.68
C ALA A 260 -25.42 2.11 5.51
N TYR A 261 -25.36 1.56 4.29
CA TYR A 261 -24.61 0.32 3.99
C TYR A 261 -24.03 0.36 2.58
N GLY A 262 -23.36 -0.72 2.17
CA GLY A 262 -22.72 -0.82 0.87
C GLY A 262 -21.37 -0.11 0.83
N PHE A 263 -20.68 -0.05 1.98
CA PHE A 263 -19.28 0.40 2.07
C PHE A 263 -18.34 -0.81 2.07
N ARG A 264 -17.08 -0.60 1.68
CA ARG A 264 -16.01 -1.61 1.77
C ARG A 264 -15.32 -1.57 3.13
N ASN A 265 -14.72 -0.43 3.43
CA ASN A 265 -13.99 -0.12 4.64
C ASN A 265 -14.17 1.38 4.97
N PRO A 266 -15.31 1.77 5.59
CA PRO A 266 -15.62 3.15 5.96
C PRO A 266 -14.77 3.58 7.16
N PHE A 267 -13.45 3.69 6.96
CA PHE A 267 -12.44 3.67 8.02
C PHE A 267 -12.50 4.91 8.93
N ARG A 268 -12.87 6.07 8.37
CA ARG A 268 -13.07 7.33 9.11
C ARG A 268 -14.31 8.06 8.61
N PHE A 269 -15.00 8.74 9.52
CA PHE A 269 -16.09 9.64 9.17
C PHE A 269 -16.11 10.85 10.11
N THR A 270 -16.81 11.91 9.71
CA THR A 270 -16.97 13.14 10.48
C THR A 270 -18.35 13.75 10.24
N PHE A 271 -18.74 14.72 11.07
CA PHE A 271 -19.97 15.48 10.92
C PHE A 271 -19.67 16.86 10.36
N ARG A 272 -20.49 17.35 9.42
CA ARG A 272 -20.38 18.74 8.97
C ARG A 272 -20.92 19.68 10.06
N PRO A 273 -20.12 20.63 10.57
CA PRO A 273 -20.48 21.52 11.67
C PRO A 273 -21.83 22.22 11.49
N GLY A 274 -22.62 22.31 12.57
CA GLY A 274 -23.95 22.93 12.55
C GLY A 274 -25.03 22.18 11.78
N THR A 275 -24.74 20.98 11.26
CA THR A 275 -25.70 20.14 10.51
C THR A 275 -25.86 18.76 11.16
N GLN A 276 -26.58 17.87 10.48
CA GLN A 276 -26.66 16.43 10.82
C GLN A 276 -26.11 15.58 9.66
N GLU A 277 -25.32 16.19 8.76
CA GLU A 277 -24.71 15.52 7.60
C GLU A 277 -23.45 14.76 8.01
N ILE A 278 -23.35 13.51 7.57
CA ILE A 278 -22.22 12.63 7.84
C ILE A 278 -21.38 12.52 6.57
N TRP A 279 -20.07 12.61 6.74
CA TRP A 279 -19.08 12.52 5.67
C TRP A 279 -18.14 11.36 5.97
N VAL A 280 -18.12 10.35 5.10
CA VAL A 280 -17.40 9.09 5.30
C VAL A 280 -16.29 8.99 4.28
N GLY A 281 -15.09 8.56 4.69
CA GLY A 281 -14.07 8.05 3.77
C GLY A 281 -14.20 6.54 3.68
N ASP A 282 -14.49 6.03 2.49
CA ASP A 282 -14.53 4.59 2.21
C ASP A 282 -13.30 4.18 1.39
N VAL A 283 -12.54 3.22 1.93
CA VAL A 283 -11.32 2.71 1.29
C VAL A 283 -11.70 1.65 0.27
N GLY A 284 -11.62 2.00 -1.01
CA GLY A 284 -11.99 1.16 -2.15
C GLY A 284 -10.98 0.07 -2.46
N ALA A 285 -11.07 -0.54 -3.64
CA ALA A 285 -10.43 -1.83 -3.93
C ALA A 285 -9.27 -1.75 -4.93
N ASP A 286 -9.58 -1.83 -6.23
CA ASP A 286 -8.61 -1.95 -7.31
C ASP A 286 -8.34 -0.57 -7.97
N THR A 287 -9.25 0.40 -7.83
CA THR A 287 -9.28 1.58 -8.71
C THR A 287 -9.51 2.93 -8.04
N VAL A 288 -10.34 3.03 -6.99
CA VAL A 288 -10.76 4.33 -6.42
C VAL A 288 -10.79 4.35 -4.90
N GLU A 289 -10.63 5.55 -4.35
CA GLU A 289 -11.02 5.93 -2.98
C GLU A 289 -12.24 6.85 -3.04
N GLU A 290 -13.10 6.79 -2.02
CA GLU A 290 -14.39 7.50 -2.01
C GLU A 290 -14.57 8.37 -0.76
N ILE A 291 -15.19 9.55 -0.96
CA ILE A 291 -15.74 10.39 0.10
C ILE A 291 -17.26 10.48 -0.11
N ASP A 292 -18.00 9.88 0.81
CA ASP A 292 -19.45 9.76 0.78
C ASP A 292 -20.14 10.78 1.67
N ARG A 293 -21.39 11.13 1.34
CA ARG A 293 -22.18 12.13 2.07
C ARG A 293 -23.61 11.65 2.36
N ILE A 294 -23.87 11.32 3.63
CA ILE A 294 -25.20 11.01 4.14
C ILE A 294 -25.84 12.32 4.63
N HIS A 295 -26.71 12.90 3.80
CA HIS A 295 -27.36 14.19 4.07
C HIS A 295 -28.84 14.08 4.44
N ASP A 296 -29.50 12.95 4.16
CA ASP A 296 -30.83 12.61 4.66
C ASP A 296 -30.78 11.28 5.43
N ARG A 297 -31.17 11.32 6.70
CA ARG A 297 -31.20 10.17 7.62
C ARG A 297 -32.57 9.48 7.69
N ARG A 298 -33.54 9.90 6.86
CA ARG A 298 -34.89 9.29 6.78
C ARG A 298 -34.92 7.99 5.98
N ASN A 299 -33.90 7.75 5.16
CA ASN A 299 -33.71 6.54 4.37
C ASN A 299 -32.39 5.89 4.79
N VAL A 300 -32.17 4.65 4.36
CA VAL A 300 -30.89 3.96 4.50
C VAL A 300 -30.20 3.94 3.11
N PRO A 301 -29.29 4.89 2.80
CA PRO A 301 -28.57 4.90 1.54
C PRO A 301 -27.63 3.69 1.41
N ASN A 302 -27.47 3.25 0.15
CA ASN A 302 -26.58 2.18 -0.28
C ASN A 302 -25.42 2.78 -1.08
N PHE A 303 -24.17 2.62 -0.68
CA PHE A 303 -23.01 3.11 -1.45
C PHE A 303 -22.49 2.08 -2.47
N GLY A 304 -23.10 0.90 -2.51
CA GLY A 304 -23.06 0.00 -3.65
C GLY A 304 -21.96 -1.06 -3.65
N TRP A 305 -20.96 -0.98 -2.79
CA TRP A 305 -19.95 -2.03 -2.64
C TRP A 305 -20.60 -3.35 -2.15
N PRO A 306 -20.20 -4.52 -2.68
CA PRO A 306 -19.14 -4.78 -3.66
C PRO A 306 -19.64 -4.84 -5.11
N CYS A 307 -20.90 -4.46 -5.34
CA CYS A 307 -21.52 -4.49 -6.66
C CYS A 307 -21.02 -3.33 -7.55
N TYR A 308 -20.65 -2.23 -6.92
CA TYR A 308 -19.97 -1.08 -7.50
C TYR A 308 -18.64 -0.82 -6.81
N GLU A 309 -17.72 -0.18 -7.54
CA GLU A 309 -16.54 0.50 -7.01
C GLU A 309 -16.49 1.86 -7.73
N GLY A 310 -16.70 2.96 -7.01
CA GLY A 310 -17.07 4.22 -7.65
C GLY A 310 -18.36 4.10 -8.47
N ALA A 311 -18.45 4.90 -9.53
CA ALA A 311 -19.58 4.84 -10.47
C ALA A 311 -19.65 3.56 -11.34
N ASN A 312 -18.67 2.66 -11.23
CA ASN A 312 -18.53 1.51 -12.13
C ASN A 312 -18.98 0.21 -11.44
N ARG A 313 -19.64 -0.69 -12.18
CA ARG A 313 -19.91 -2.04 -11.66
C ARG A 313 -18.60 -2.78 -11.47
N HIS A 314 -18.39 -3.36 -10.30
CA HIS A 314 -17.17 -4.11 -10.01
C HIS A 314 -17.09 -5.32 -10.96
N TRP A 315 -15.92 -5.52 -11.60
CA TRP A 315 -15.75 -6.47 -12.68
C TRP A 315 -16.10 -7.92 -12.28
N ALA A 316 -15.72 -8.34 -11.08
CA ALA A 316 -15.97 -9.68 -10.57
C ALA A 316 -17.42 -9.89 -10.09
N PHE A 317 -17.88 -9.12 -9.08
CA PHE A 317 -19.24 -9.25 -8.52
C PHE A 317 -20.34 -8.91 -9.55
N GLY A 318 -20.11 -7.95 -10.45
CA GLY A 318 -21.01 -7.66 -11.57
C GLY A 318 -21.14 -8.78 -12.59
N GLY A 319 -20.10 -9.61 -12.78
CA GLY A 319 -20.14 -10.77 -13.66
C GLY A 319 -20.77 -12.03 -13.04
N MET A 320 -20.95 -12.06 -11.71
CA MET A 320 -21.34 -13.27 -10.96
C MET A 320 -22.85 -13.60 -11.05
N GLY A 321 -23.69 -12.60 -11.30
CA GLY A 321 -25.16 -12.78 -11.31
C GLY A 321 -25.78 -13.06 -9.94
N ASN A 322 -25.11 -12.66 -8.85
CA ASN A 322 -25.60 -12.83 -7.48
C ASN A 322 -26.85 -11.96 -7.21
N PRO A 323 -27.96 -12.49 -6.64
CA PRO A 323 -29.20 -11.76 -6.38
C PRO A 323 -29.05 -10.47 -5.59
N LEU A 324 -28.10 -10.36 -4.66
CA LEU A 324 -27.86 -9.12 -3.93
C LEU A 324 -27.45 -8.01 -4.91
N CYS A 325 -26.43 -8.25 -5.73
CA CYS A 325 -25.98 -7.28 -6.71
C CYS A 325 -26.95 -7.09 -7.88
N VAL A 326 -27.61 -8.15 -8.35
CA VAL A 326 -28.68 -8.03 -9.35
C VAL A 326 -29.80 -7.11 -8.83
N GLY A 327 -30.20 -7.26 -7.56
CA GLY A 327 -31.17 -6.39 -6.91
C GLY A 327 -30.73 -4.93 -6.85
N VAL A 328 -29.46 -4.64 -6.50
CA VAL A 328 -28.91 -3.27 -6.54
C VAL A 328 -28.96 -2.70 -7.96
N TYR A 329 -28.59 -3.50 -8.98
CA TYR A 329 -28.63 -3.08 -10.39
C TYR A 329 -30.04 -2.83 -10.93
N GLU A 330 -31.03 -3.58 -10.46
CA GLU A 330 -32.44 -3.47 -10.87
C GLU A 330 -33.16 -2.33 -10.16
N ARG A 331 -32.89 -2.11 -8.87
CA ARG A 331 -33.44 -0.99 -8.11
C ARG A 331 -32.76 0.34 -8.48
N GLY A 332 -31.49 0.32 -8.85
CA GLY A 332 -30.70 1.52 -9.12
C GLY A 332 -30.57 2.42 -7.88
N ASP A 333 -30.48 1.80 -6.71
CA ASP A 333 -30.54 2.47 -5.40
C ASP A 333 -29.17 2.86 -4.83
N MET A 334 -28.08 2.49 -5.52
CA MET A 334 -26.73 2.96 -5.24
C MET A 334 -26.66 4.50 -5.29
N GLN A 335 -26.15 5.09 -4.21
CA GLN A 335 -25.79 6.49 -4.11
C GLN A 335 -24.34 6.66 -4.58
N PRO A 336 -24.06 7.57 -5.52
CA PRO A 336 -22.69 7.85 -5.91
C PRO A 336 -21.96 8.61 -4.80
N ALA A 337 -20.66 8.34 -4.66
CA ALA A 337 -19.79 9.13 -3.80
C ALA A 337 -19.84 10.62 -4.16
N TYR A 338 -19.70 11.46 -3.14
CA TYR A 338 -19.64 12.92 -3.31
C TYR A 338 -18.33 13.34 -3.99
N PHE A 339 -17.25 12.61 -3.71
CA PHE A 339 -15.97 12.72 -4.39
C PHE A 339 -15.33 11.33 -4.50
N ALA A 340 -14.68 11.03 -5.62
CA ALA A 340 -13.90 9.82 -5.79
C ALA A 340 -12.62 10.12 -6.56
N TYR A 341 -11.50 9.54 -6.14
CA TYR A 341 -10.19 9.76 -6.77
C TYR A 341 -9.49 8.43 -7.10
N GLN A 342 -8.81 8.40 -8.25
CA GLN A 342 -8.27 7.17 -8.84
C GLN A 342 -6.88 6.84 -8.27
N HIS A 343 -6.61 5.58 -7.91
CA HIS A 343 -5.31 5.11 -7.40
C HIS A 343 -4.12 5.47 -8.30
N GLY A 344 -4.30 5.34 -9.62
CA GLY A 344 -3.25 5.57 -10.62
C GLY A 344 -3.07 7.03 -11.08
N GLU A 345 -3.84 7.99 -10.55
CA GLU A 345 -3.81 9.39 -10.96
C GLU A 345 -3.64 10.32 -9.74
N PRO A 346 -3.04 11.52 -9.91
CA PRO A 346 -3.00 12.53 -8.85
C PRO A 346 -4.42 13.06 -8.54
N VAL A 347 -4.68 13.39 -7.27
CA VAL A 347 -5.92 14.03 -6.82
C VAL A 347 -5.99 15.45 -7.39
N VAL A 348 -4.89 16.20 -7.29
CA VAL A 348 -4.75 17.56 -7.83
C VAL A 348 -3.66 17.57 -8.92
N PRO A 349 -3.94 18.09 -10.14
CA PRO A 349 -2.97 18.12 -11.23
C PRO A 349 -1.65 18.82 -10.88
N GLY A 350 -0.55 18.05 -10.83
CA GLY A 350 0.79 18.57 -10.57
C GLY A 350 1.22 18.52 -9.10
N GLU A 351 0.47 17.87 -8.22
CA GLU A 351 0.90 17.54 -6.86
C GLU A 351 2.11 16.59 -6.84
N THR A 352 2.77 16.49 -5.68
CA THR A 352 3.91 15.59 -5.43
C THR A 352 3.50 14.27 -4.76
N CYS A 353 2.25 14.14 -4.31
CA CYS A 353 1.71 12.91 -3.74
C CYS A 353 1.86 11.74 -4.73
N PRO A 354 2.43 10.59 -4.34
CA PRO A 354 2.72 9.48 -5.25
C PRO A 354 1.43 8.81 -5.75
N PRO A 355 1.13 8.84 -7.07
CA PRO A 355 0.01 8.11 -7.64
C PRO A 355 0.41 6.65 -7.86
N ALA A 356 -0.17 5.73 -7.07
CA ALA A 356 0.03 4.29 -7.21
C ALA A 356 -1.06 3.46 -6.52
N GLN A 357 -1.53 3.91 -5.36
CA GLN A 357 -2.52 3.26 -4.49
C GLN A 357 -3.41 4.35 -3.84
N GLY A 358 -4.35 3.94 -2.99
CA GLY A 358 -5.10 4.85 -2.14
C GLY A 358 -5.50 4.17 -0.83
N SER A 359 -5.79 4.99 0.18
CA SER A 359 -6.39 4.59 1.45
C SER A 359 -6.83 5.83 2.22
N VAL A 360 -8.06 6.30 2.00
CA VAL A 360 -8.62 7.48 2.67
C VAL A 360 -8.68 7.25 4.20
N SER A 361 -7.91 8.05 4.94
CA SER A 361 -7.44 7.69 6.30
C SER A 361 -7.80 8.69 7.40
N GLY A 362 -8.48 9.77 7.04
CA GLY A 362 -8.85 10.86 7.95
C GLY A 362 -9.73 11.88 7.25
N LEU A 363 -10.74 12.39 7.96
CA LEU A 363 -11.64 13.46 7.51
C LEU A 363 -11.94 14.38 8.69
N VAL A 364 -11.82 15.69 8.49
CA VAL A 364 -12.23 16.69 9.49
C VAL A 364 -12.64 18.01 8.85
N PHE A 365 -13.72 18.61 9.34
CA PHE A 365 -14.08 19.99 9.01
C PHE A 365 -13.36 20.97 9.94
N TYR A 366 -12.67 21.95 9.36
CA TYR A 366 -11.96 22.97 10.13
C TYR A 366 -12.89 24.13 10.51
N THR A 367 -13.01 24.40 11.81
CA THR A 367 -13.96 25.35 12.42
C THR A 367 -13.30 26.43 13.29
N ALA A 368 -12.03 26.24 13.66
CA ALA A 368 -11.27 27.25 14.37
C ALA A 368 -10.91 28.44 13.46
N THR A 369 -10.44 29.53 14.06
CA THR A 369 -10.02 30.75 13.36
C THR A 369 -8.50 30.96 13.40
N ALA A 370 -7.73 29.93 13.77
CA ALA A 370 -6.27 30.02 13.89
C ALA A 370 -5.57 29.94 12.52
N PHE A 371 -6.14 29.19 11.57
CA PHE A 371 -5.70 29.17 10.18
C PHE A 371 -6.27 30.39 9.41
N PRO A 372 -5.67 30.79 8.28
CA PRO A 372 -6.22 31.86 7.45
C PRO A 372 -7.64 31.56 6.96
N ALA A 373 -8.50 32.59 6.93
CA ALA A 373 -9.94 32.50 6.64
C ALA A 373 -10.37 31.82 5.31
N ARG A 374 -9.42 31.41 4.45
CA ARG A 374 -9.70 30.53 3.31
C ARG A 374 -10.00 29.08 3.72
N TYR A 375 -9.68 28.72 4.97
CA TYR A 375 -9.88 27.38 5.55
C TYR A 375 -11.14 27.27 6.42
N ASP A 376 -11.88 28.36 6.61
CA ASP A 376 -13.12 28.38 7.40
C ASP A 376 -14.18 27.42 6.82
N ASP A 377 -14.58 26.42 7.61
CA ASP A 377 -15.46 25.30 7.26
C ASP A 377 -14.97 24.45 6.06
N ALA A 378 -13.66 24.46 5.78
CA ALA A 378 -13.06 23.58 4.77
C ALA A 378 -13.00 22.13 5.26
N LEU A 379 -13.17 21.17 4.35
CA LEU A 379 -12.98 19.75 4.63
C LEU A 379 -11.53 19.36 4.34
N PHE A 380 -10.81 18.93 5.36
CA PHE A 380 -9.50 18.30 5.24
C PHE A 380 -9.68 16.79 5.18
N PHE A 381 -8.93 16.13 4.28
CA PHE A 381 -8.89 14.67 4.21
C PHE A 381 -7.47 14.18 3.93
N SER A 382 -7.14 13.00 4.46
CA SER A 382 -5.82 12.37 4.31
C SER A 382 -5.90 11.04 3.58
N ASP A 383 -4.80 10.64 2.97
CA ASP A 383 -4.60 9.29 2.42
C ASP A 383 -3.32 8.69 3.00
N PHE A 384 -3.47 7.52 3.63
CA PHE A 384 -2.42 6.75 4.28
C PHE A 384 -1.37 6.25 3.29
N ALA A 385 -1.80 5.74 2.13
CA ALA A 385 -0.92 5.12 1.13
C ALA A 385 -0.16 6.17 0.30
N ARG A 386 -0.69 7.39 0.23
CA ARG A 386 -0.09 8.53 -0.47
C ARG A 386 0.73 9.47 0.42
N SER A 387 0.75 9.27 1.75
CA SER A 387 1.47 10.16 2.68
C SER A 387 1.09 11.64 2.47
N CYS A 388 -0.20 11.92 2.32
CA CYS A 388 -0.69 13.26 1.95
C CYS A 388 -1.98 13.67 2.68
N ILE A 389 -2.15 14.98 2.83
CA ILE A 389 -3.36 15.65 3.31
C ILE A 389 -3.76 16.68 2.25
N TRP A 390 -5.03 16.68 1.87
CA TRP A 390 -5.64 17.69 1.00
C TRP A 390 -6.71 18.48 1.75
N VAL A 391 -7.12 19.58 1.14
CA VAL A 391 -8.20 20.42 1.63
C VAL A 391 -9.13 20.85 0.51
N ALA A 392 -10.43 20.62 0.72
CA ALA A 392 -11.52 21.09 -0.12
C ALA A 392 -12.14 22.34 0.53
N PRO A 393 -11.94 23.54 -0.03
CA PRO A 393 -12.47 24.78 0.55
C PRO A 393 -14.00 24.81 0.46
N LYS A 394 -14.65 25.51 1.39
CA LYS A 394 -16.10 25.75 1.35
C LYS A 394 -16.50 26.50 0.06
N GLY A 395 -17.43 25.90 -0.68
CA GLY A 395 -18.10 26.43 -1.87
C GLY A 395 -19.21 27.44 -1.53
N SER A 396 -19.79 28.05 -2.56
CA SER A 396 -20.83 29.07 -2.42
C SER A 396 -22.19 28.53 -1.97
N ASP A 397 -22.41 27.22 -2.04
CA ASP A 397 -23.53 26.47 -1.47
C ASP A 397 -23.29 26.03 0.00
N GLY A 398 -22.10 26.31 0.53
CA GLY A 398 -21.67 25.94 1.87
C GLY A 398 -21.14 24.50 1.99
N LEU A 399 -21.03 23.74 0.89
CA LEU A 399 -20.45 22.40 0.86
C LEU A 399 -18.96 22.45 0.49
N PRO A 400 -18.17 21.40 0.75
CA PRO A 400 -16.83 21.27 0.17
C PRO A 400 -16.86 21.36 -1.37
N ASP A 401 -16.13 22.32 -1.93
CA ASP A 401 -15.97 22.48 -3.37
C ASP A 401 -14.83 21.57 -3.87
N MET A 402 -15.23 20.36 -4.27
CA MET A 402 -14.30 19.31 -4.72
C MET A 402 -13.64 19.62 -6.08
N ALA A 403 -14.08 20.66 -6.80
CA ALA A 403 -13.37 21.16 -7.97
C ALA A 403 -12.19 22.09 -7.61
N ARG A 404 -12.05 22.43 -6.32
CA ARG A 404 -11.02 23.34 -5.77
C ARG A 404 -10.15 22.67 -4.71
N VAL A 405 -10.08 21.34 -4.68
CA VAL A 405 -9.14 20.61 -3.82
C VAL A 405 -7.71 21.08 -4.09
N GLU A 406 -6.96 21.39 -3.03
CA GLU A 406 -5.53 21.71 -3.07
C GLU A 406 -4.75 20.78 -2.12
N PRO A 407 -3.49 20.40 -2.44
CA PRO A 407 -2.62 19.72 -1.48
C PRO A 407 -2.33 20.65 -0.29
N PHE A 408 -2.52 20.13 0.92
CA PHE A 408 -2.26 20.85 2.17
C PHE A 408 -1.00 20.36 2.87
N ALA A 409 -0.68 19.07 2.77
CA ALA A 409 0.57 18.51 3.21
C ALA A 409 0.98 17.39 2.25
N SER A 410 2.15 17.53 1.61
CA SER A 410 2.81 16.41 0.93
C SER A 410 3.91 15.84 1.81
N ASP A 411 4.22 14.55 1.64
CA ASP A 411 5.21 13.84 2.46
C ASP A 411 4.86 13.83 3.97
N ALA A 412 3.57 13.98 4.32
CA ALA A 412 3.08 13.79 5.68
C ALA A 412 3.25 12.33 6.06
N SER A 413 3.90 12.05 7.21
CA SER A 413 4.24 10.68 7.58
C SER A 413 2.98 9.88 7.93
N VAL A 414 2.57 9.02 6.99
CA VAL A 414 1.55 7.98 7.11
C VAL A 414 0.34 8.42 7.97
N PRO A 415 -0.38 9.47 7.52
CA PRO A 415 -1.36 10.15 8.35
C PRO A 415 -2.63 9.30 8.50
N VAL A 416 -3.09 9.12 9.74
CA VAL A 416 -4.43 8.60 10.06
C VAL A 416 -5.10 9.47 11.12
N SER A 417 -6.43 9.43 11.20
CA SER A 417 -7.20 10.10 12.26
C SER A 417 -6.91 11.60 12.38
N LEU A 418 -7.29 12.39 11.36
CA LEU A 418 -7.28 13.85 11.44
C LEU A 418 -8.22 14.37 12.53
N THR A 419 -7.79 15.38 13.31
CA THR A 419 -8.67 16.13 14.21
C THR A 419 -8.22 17.59 14.37
N GLN A 420 -9.12 18.47 14.82
CA GLN A 420 -8.79 19.83 15.21
C GLN A 420 -8.55 19.87 16.72
N GLY A 421 -7.42 20.45 17.15
CA GLY A 421 -7.14 20.64 18.58
C GLY A 421 -7.80 21.87 19.18
N PRO A 422 -7.81 21.99 20.52
CA PRO A 422 -8.40 23.13 21.24
C PRO A 422 -7.65 24.46 20.99
N ASP A 423 -6.40 24.39 20.54
CA ASP A 423 -5.59 25.53 20.10
C ASP A 423 -5.89 25.97 18.65
N GLY A 424 -6.80 25.28 17.96
CA GLY A 424 -7.13 25.53 16.56
C GLY A 424 -6.09 25.02 15.55
N ALA A 425 -5.09 24.24 15.96
CA ALA A 425 -4.22 23.54 15.03
C ALA A 425 -4.88 22.26 14.48
N LEU A 426 -4.38 21.78 13.33
CA LEU A 426 -4.76 20.47 12.78
C LEU A 426 -3.79 19.42 13.31
N TYR A 427 -4.29 18.28 13.74
CA TYR A 427 -3.49 17.17 14.25
C TYR A 427 -3.79 15.89 13.49
N TYR A 428 -2.82 14.99 13.42
CA TYR A 428 -3.00 13.61 12.94
C TYR A 428 -2.14 12.63 13.73
N ALA A 429 -2.55 11.36 13.73
CA ALA A 429 -1.73 10.27 14.22
C ALA A 429 -0.85 9.77 13.07
N ASP A 430 0.46 9.79 13.27
CA ASP A 430 1.46 9.22 12.39
C ASP A 430 1.63 7.75 12.75
N LEU A 431 1.13 6.87 11.88
CA LEU A 431 1.14 5.43 12.12
C LEU A 431 2.54 4.80 11.93
N ALA A 432 3.48 5.49 11.28
CA ALA A 432 4.78 4.95 10.90
C ALA A 432 5.92 5.35 11.84
N GLU A 433 5.99 6.62 12.24
CA GLU A 433 6.92 7.05 13.31
C GLU A 433 6.33 6.82 14.71
N GLY A 434 5.02 6.52 14.80
CA GLY A 434 4.35 6.24 16.06
C GLY A 434 4.19 7.50 16.91
N SER A 435 3.63 8.57 16.34
CA SER A 435 3.56 9.88 17.02
C SER A 435 2.25 10.63 16.75
N ILE A 436 1.94 11.65 17.56
CA ILE A 436 0.95 12.68 17.19
C ILE A 436 1.71 13.87 16.58
N ARG A 437 1.27 14.27 15.39
CA ARG A 437 1.77 15.40 14.61
C ARG A 437 0.79 16.56 14.71
N ARG A 438 1.31 17.78 14.81
CA ARG A 438 0.57 19.04 14.90
C ARG A 438 0.99 19.97 13.78
N ILE A 439 0.06 20.34 12.91
CA ILE A 439 0.22 21.37 11.88
C ILE A 439 -0.47 22.64 12.36
N ALA A 440 0.32 23.67 12.66
CA ALA A 440 -0.17 24.96 13.13
C ALA A 440 0.15 26.08 12.15
N TRP A 441 -0.76 27.05 12.02
CA TRP A 441 -0.46 28.31 11.38
C TRP A 441 0.39 29.16 12.32
N ARG A 442 1.60 29.54 11.88
CA ARG A 442 2.39 30.60 12.52
C ARG A 442 2.23 31.85 11.67
N ASP A 443 1.65 32.92 12.23
CA ASP A 443 1.64 34.26 11.61
C ASP A 443 3.03 34.91 11.73
N ASN A 444 4.07 34.18 11.30
CA ASN A 444 5.46 34.48 11.56
C ASN A 444 5.70 34.83 13.05
N GLY A 445 5.19 33.96 13.93
CA GLY A 445 5.51 33.95 15.37
C GLY A 445 6.99 33.65 15.62
N PRO A 446 7.42 33.65 16.89
CA PRO A 446 8.82 33.48 17.22
C PRO A 446 9.32 32.08 16.83
N THR A 447 10.64 31.96 16.67
CA THR A 447 11.36 30.70 16.53
C THR A 447 12.32 30.57 17.69
N ALA A 448 12.12 29.57 18.55
CA ALA A 448 13.01 29.26 19.65
C ALA A 448 14.28 28.57 19.13
N ARG A 449 15.43 28.92 19.71
CA ARG A 449 16.69 28.19 19.54
C ARG A 449 17.49 28.24 20.84
N ILE A 450 18.18 27.14 21.09
CA ILE A 450 19.06 26.94 22.24
C ILE A 450 20.41 26.43 21.73
N VAL A 451 21.50 26.96 22.27
CA VAL A 451 22.83 26.37 22.20
C VAL A 451 23.27 26.12 23.64
N ALA A 452 23.82 24.94 23.93
CA ALA A 452 24.42 24.63 25.21
C ALA A 452 25.90 24.28 25.04
N THR A 453 26.74 24.63 26.01
CA THR A 453 28.17 24.30 26.00
C THR A 453 28.71 24.12 27.42
N PRO A 454 29.28 22.95 27.76
CA PRO A 454 29.21 21.67 27.03
C PRO A 454 27.81 21.02 27.10
N THR A 455 27.52 20.06 26.21
CA THR A 455 26.28 19.25 26.29
C THR A 455 26.44 17.95 27.10
N ALA A 456 27.67 17.56 27.41
CA ALA A 456 27.96 16.40 28.26
C ALA A 456 29.31 16.54 28.97
N GLY A 457 29.46 15.89 30.12
CA GLY A 457 30.71 15.83 30.89
C GLY A 457 30.51 15.29 32.32
N PRO A 458 31.60 15.00 33.05
CA PRO A 458 31.53 14.51 34.43
C PRO A 458 30.89 15.55 35.35
N THR A 459 30.32 15.10 36.47
CA THR A 459 29.81 15.99 37.52
C THR A 459 30.93 16.53 38.42
N PRO A 460 30.80 17.76 38.95
CA PRO A 460 29.78 18.75 38.62
C PRO A 460 29.97 19.31 37.20
N LEU A 461 28.89 19.39 36.43
CA LEU A 461 28.89 19.86 35.05
C LEU A 461 28.24 21.24 34.97
N THR A 462 29.06 22.31 34.93
CA THR A 462 28.57 23.65 34.62
C THR A 462 28.32 23.77 33.11
N VAL A 463 27.09 24.12 32.73
CA VAL A 463 26.67 24.34 31.33
C VAL A 463 26.26 25.79 31.14
N ALA A 464 26.80 26.43 30.11
CA ALA A 464 26.34 27.73 29.63
C ALA A 464 25.33 27.53 28.49
N PHE A 465 24.23 28.25 28.55
CA PHE A 465 23.18 28.25 27.54
C PHE A 465 23.14 29.59 26.79
N ASP A 466 22.67 29.55 25.54
CA ASP A 466 22.51 30.72 24.70
C ASP A 466 21.22 30.62 23.89
N GLY A 467 20.21 31.37 24.32
CA GLY A 467 18.92 31.52 23.63
C GLY A 467 18.94 32.57 22.51
N THR A 468 20.02 33.37 22.36
CA THR A 468 20.04 34.56 21.48
C THR A 468 20.02 34.24 19.98
N THR A 469 20.07 32.97 19.60
CA THR A 469 19.80 32.53 18.22
C THR A 469 18.31 32.40 17.91
N SER A 470 17.44 32.56 18.90
CA SER A 470 15.99 32.70 18.72
C SER A 470 15.63 33.98 17.97
N SER A 471 14.53 33.96 17.21
CA SER A 471 14.19 35.07 16.31
C SER A 471 12.69 35.20 16.07
N ASP A 472 12.17 36.43 16.06
CA ASP A 472 10.87 36.74 15.47
C ASP A 472 11.04 37.20 14.01
N PRO A 473 10.40 36.56 13.00
CA PRO A 473 10.54 36.98 11.61
C PRO A 473 9.92 38.35 11.27
N LYS A 474 9.11 38.95 12.15
CA LYS A 474 8.64 40.35 12.05
C LYS A 474 9.53 41.30 12.87
N GLY A 475 10.63 40.83 13.46
CA GLY A 475 11.57 41.61 14.25
C GLY A 475 11.04 42.07 15.61
N ARG A 476 10.01 41.40 16.14
CA ARG A 476 9.43 41.72 17.46
C ARG A 476 10.34 41.24 18.59
N GLU A 477 10.26 41.92 19.72
CA GLU A 477 11.01 41.58 20.93
C GLU A 477 10.53 40.24 21.51
N LEU A 478 11.48 39.49 22.09
CA LEU A 478 11.25 38.17 22.68
C LEU A 478 11.55 38.21 24.18
N THR A 479 10.63 37.67 24.99
CA THR A 479 10.92 37.29 26.37
C THR A 479 11.26 35.81 26.44
N TYR A 480 12.11 35.43 27.39
CA TYR A 480 12.63 34.08 27.57
C TYR A 480 12.18 33.53 28.92
N THR A 481 11.83 32.25 28.98
CA THR A 481 11.70 31.50 30.23
C THR A 481 12.30 30.11 30.05
N TRP A 482 12.98 29.62 31.07
CA TRP A 482 13.78 28.40 31.00
C TRP A 482 13.33 27.37 32.03
N ASP A 483 13.47 26.11 31.63
CA ASP A 483 13.43 24.88 32.42
C ASP A 483 14.85 24.30 32.25
N LEU A 484 15.71 24.54 33.25
CA LEU A 484 17.15 24.23 33.23
C LEU A 484 17.44 22.93 33.96
N ASP A 485 16.67 22.55 34.98
CA ASP A 485 16.83 21.27 35.66
C ASP A 485 16.08 20.10 34.97
N GLY A 486 15.17 20.39 34.02
CA GLY A 486 14.47 19.39 33.22
C GLY A 486 13.19 18.85 33.86
N ASP A 487 12.72 19.40 34.98
CA ASP A 487 11.50 18.97 35.68
C ASP A 487 10.20 19.26 34.89
N GLY A 488 10.28 20.10 33.86
CA GLY A 488 9.14 20.51 33.00
C GLY A 488 8.48 21.84 33.42
N VAL A 489 8.96 22.48 34.49
CA VAL A 489 8.46 23.75 35.02
C VAL A 489 9.34 24.89 34.53
N TYR A 490 8.76 25.77 33.72
CA TYR A 490 9.46 26.99 33.28
C TYR A 490 9.51 28.03 34.40
N GLY A 491 10.71 28.41 34.84
CA GLY A 491 10.90 29.43 35.87
C GLY A 491 12.36 29.69 36.30
N ASP A 492 13.28 28.78 35.99
CA ASP A 492 14.67 28.81 36.48
C ASP A 492 15.47 30.03 36.06
N SER A 493 15.15 30.57 34.89
CA SER A 493 15.74 31.83 34.42
C SER A 493 14.82 32.52 33.41
N THR A 494 15.04 33.83 33.26
CA THR A 494 14.53 34.67 32.17
C THR A 494 15.64 35.36 31.38
N GLU A 495 16.90 35.05 31.68
CA GLU A 495 18.05 35.60 30.97
C GLU A 495 18.16 35.02 29.56
N THR A 496 18.81 35.75 28.65
CA THR A 496 19.04 35.23 27.28
C THR A 496 20.20 34.23 27.21
N LYS A 497 21.08 34.20 28.23
CA LYS A 497 22.26 33.33 28.31
C LYS A 497 22.54 32.81 29.74
N PRO A 498 21.62 32.02 30.34
CA PRO A 498 21.80 31.51 31.69
C PRO A 498 22.91 30.44 31.77
N THR A 499 23.32 30.12 33.00
CA THR A 499 24.20 28.98 33.31
C THR A 499 23.56 28.11 34.38
N HIS A 500 23.70 26.79 34.28
CA HIS A 500 23.26 25.82 35.29
C HIS A 500 24.41 24.87 35.66
N GLU A 501 24.43 24.34 36.89
CA GLU A 501 25.45 23.39 37.35
C GLU A 501 24.79 22.08 37.81
N TYR A 502 24.96 21.03 37.00
CA TYR A 502 24.44 19.70 37.31
C TYR A 502 25.44 18.98 38.24
N THR A 503 25.04 18.81 39.50
CA THR A 503 25.89 18.17 40.53
C THR A 503 25.62 16.68 40.67
N THR A 504 24.41 16.22 40.34
CA THR A 504 24.04 14.81 40.25
C THR A 504 24.21 14.27 38.83
N PRO A 505 24.72 13.04 38.64
CA PRO A 505 24.72 12.41 37.33
C PRO A 505 23.29 12.22 36.81
N GLY A 506 23.13 12.21 35.49
CA GLY A 506 21.82 12.02 34.86
C GLY A 506 21.67 12.68 33.50
N LYS A 507 20.44 12.61 32.98
CA LYS A 507 20.00 13.18 31.71
C LYS A 507 18.95 14.26 31.99
N PHE A 508 19.23 15.49 31.59
CA PHE A 508 18.38 16.65 31.83
C PHE A 508 17.92 17.21 30.49
N VAL A 509 16.61 17.29 30.26
CA VAL A 509 16.03 17.84 29.02
C VAL A 509 15.76 19.32 29.24
N VAL A 510 16.77 20.15 29.01
CA VAL A 510 16.66 21.61 29.15
C VAL A 510 15.73 22.15 28.08
N ARG A 511 14.85 23.09 28.45
CA ARG A 511 13.92 23.75 27.54
C ARG A 511 14.02 25.27 27.68
N VAL A 512 13.99 25.97 26.55
CA VAL A 512 13.76 27.42 26.48
C VAL A 512 12.46 27.68 25.75
N ARG A 513 11.58 28.47 26.37
CA ARG A 513 10.37 28.99 25.74
C ARG A 513 10.57 30.48 25.49
N VAL A 514 10.39 30.90 24.25
CA VAL A 514 10.38 32.32 23.84
C VAL A 514 8.95 32.77 23.57
N THR A 515 8.63 34.00 23.94
CA THR A 515 7.30 34.61 23.74
C THR A 515 7.44 35.94 23.05
N ASP A 516 6.65 36.18 21.99
CA ASP A 516 6.58 37.47 21.30
C ASP A 516 5.59 38.44 21.99
N ILE A 517 5.64 39.73 21.63
CA ILE A 517 4.74 40.76 22.17
C ILE A 517 3.25 40.58 21.81
N ALA A 518 2.90 39.67 20.89
CA ALA A 518 1.52 39.28 20.59
C ALA A 518 1.07 38.04 21.37
N GLY A 519 1.93 37.49 22.24
CA GLY A 519 1.65 36.30 23.04
C GLY A 519 1.83 34.97 22.31
N GLN A 520 2.35 34.95 21.08
CA GLN A 520 2.73 33.68 20.44
C GLN A 520 4.03 33.18 21.07
N THR A 521 4.11 31.87 21.27
CA THR A 521 5.27 31.21 21.88
C THR A 521 5.94 30.24 20.91
N ASP A 522 7.19 29.91 21.22
CA ASP A 522 7.86 28.73 20.67
C ASP A 522 8.81 28.14 21.72
N THR A 523 9.12 26.86 21.60
CA THR A 523 9.97 26.13 22.54
C THR A 523 11.09 25.40 21.80
N ALA A 524 12.30 25.44 22.34
CA ALA A 524 13.42 24.62 21.89
C ALA A 524 14.03 23.86 23.07
N SER A 525 14.48 22.63 22.84
CA SER A 525 15.04 21.77 23.88
C SER A 525 16.45 21.27 23.54
N GLN A 526 17.22 20.96 24.57
CA GLN A 526 18.58 20.42 24.49
C GLN A 526 18.80 19.39 25.60
N LEU A 527 19.13 18.16 25.23
CA LEU A 527 19.55 17.15 26.19
C LEU A 527 20.96 17.51 26.72
N ILE A 528 21.10 17.54 28.04
CA ILE A 528 22.36 17.60 28.78
C ILE A 528 22.60 16.26 29.47
N THR A 529 23.84 15.77 29.44
CA THR A 529 24.24 14.50 30.07
C THR A 529 25.36 14.74 31.07
N ALA A 530 25.03 14.79 32.36
CA ALA A 530 26.01 14.95 33.44
C ALA A 530 26.45 13.59 33.99
N GLY A 531 27.74 13.44 34.28
CA GLY A 531 28.34 12.18 34.73
C GLY A 531 29.06 11.41 33.61
N THR A 532 29.57 10.23 33.96
CA THR A 532 30.34 9.37 33.05
C THR A 532 29.48 8.18 32.63
N PRO A 533 29.04 8.07 31.35
CA PRO A 533 28.23 6.94 30.92
C PRO A 533 28.96 5.60 31.02
N PRO A 534 28.23 4.47 31.10
CA PRO A 534 28.82 3.15 31.27
C PRO A 534 29.85 2.81 30.19
N THR A 535 30.89 2.05 30.54
CA THR A 535 31.76 1.42 29.54
C THR A 535 31.25 0.01 29.25
N VAL A 536 31.26 -0.41 27.97
CA VAL A 536 30.77 -1.72 27.55
C VAL A 536 31.78 -2.42 26.64
N VAL A 537 32.10 -3.67 26.98
CA VAL A 537 32.98 -4.56 26.23
C VAL A 537 32.17 -5.76 25.74
N VAL A 538 32.14 -5.97 24.41
CA VAL A 538 31.32 -7.01 23.76
C VAL A 538 32.21 -8.13 23.22
N THR A 539 31.79 -9.37 23.43
CA THR A 539 32.36 -10.58 22.81
C THR A 539 31.29 -11.23 21.95
N ALA A 540 31.54 -11.32 20.64
CA ALA A 540 30.67 -11.96 19.66
C ALA A 540 31.53 -12.57 18.53
N PRO A 541 31.04 -13.57 17.77
CA PRO A 541 31.78 -14.07 16.61
C PRO A 541 31.88 -12.99 15.53
N LYS A 542 32.88 -13.12 14.65
CA LYS A 542 33.00 -12.25 13.46
C LYS A 542 32.19 -12.75 12.27
N TRP A 543 31.96 -14.06 12.19
CA TRP A 543 31.33 -14.72 11.04
C TRP A 543 30.27 -15.71 11.49
N PHE A 544 29.20 -15.88 10.70
CA PHE A 544 28.18 -16.91 10.92
C PHE A 544 27.90 -17.75 9.65
N THR A 545 27.33 -18.94 9.84
CA THR A 545 26.67 -19.75 8.81
C THR A 545 25.17 -19.76 9.14
N VAL A 546 24.28 -19.78 8.16
CA VAL A 546 22.83 -19.86 8.43
C VAL A 546 22.53 -21.12 9.26
N GLY A 547 21.75 -20.97 10.34
CA GLY A 547 21.44 -22.03 11.29
C GLY A 547 22.57 -22.42 12.26
N GLU A 548 23.72 -21.75 12.24
CA GLU A 548 24.77 -21.90 13.26
C GLU A 548 24.37 -21.15 14.54
N THR A 549 24.47 -21.78 15.71
CA THR A 549 24.23 -21.10 16.99
C THR A 549 25.31 -20.05 17.26
N ILE A 550 24.91 -18.79 17.22
CA ILE A 550 25.69 -17.61 17.62
C ILE A 550 25.63 -17.48 19.14
N SER A 551 26.79 -17.36 19.78
CA SER A 551 26.92 -17.07 21.21
C SER A 551 27.59 -15.72 21.41
N PHE A 552 27.05 -14.88 22.30
CA PHE A 552 27.61 -13.57 22.60
C PHE A 552 27.45 -13.18 24.08
N SER A 553 28.31 -12.27 24.54
CA SER A 553 28.29 -11.73 25.90
C SER A 553 28.85 -10.31 25.97
N ALA A 554 28.52 -9.59 27.02
CA ALA A 554 29.14 -8.32 27.36
C ALA A 554 29.40 -8.21 28.85
N THR A 555 30.43 -7.45 29.19
CA THR A 555 30.63 -6.87 30.52
C THR A 555 30.46 -5.37 30.39
N ALA A 556 29.73 -4.76 31.32
CA ALA A 556 29.63 -3.32 31.42
C ALA A 556 30.06 -2.86 32.82
N HIS A 557 30.62 -1.66 32.87
CA HIS A 557 30.96 -0.97 34.11
C HIS A 557 30.31 0.42 34.09
N ASP A 558 29.90 0.93 35.25
CA ASP A 558 29.38 2.30 35.39
C ASP A 558 30.49 3.37 35.28
N GLY A 559 30.13 4.62 35.61
CA GLY A 559 31.05 5.76 35.61
C GLY A 559 32.15 5.73 36.66
N ASP A 560 31.95 5.01 37.77
CA ASP A 560 32.92 4.84 38.86
C ASP A 560 33.79 3.58 38.67
N GLY A 561 33.37 2.68 37.78
CA GLY A 561 34.09 1.48 37.38
C GLY A 561 33.57 0.18 38.01
N GLU A 562 32.45 0.23 38.73
CA GLU A 562 31.80 -0.96 39.28
C GLU A 562 31.05 -1.75 38.19
N VAL A 563 30.95 -3.07 38.35
CA VAL A 563 30.37 -3.94 37.33
C VAL A 563 28.84 -3.87 37.35
N LEU A 564 28.25 -3.45 36.23
CA LEU A 564 26.81 -3.40 36.09
C LEU A 564 26.19 -4.81 36.06
N PRO A 565 25.05 -5.03 36.74
CA PRO A 565 24.38 -6.33 36.78
C PRO A 565 23.76 -6.70 35.43
N ALA A 566 23.44 -7.98 35.23
CA ALA A 566 22.78 -8.45 34.00
C ALA A 566 21.44 -7.73 33.72
N SER A 567 20.72 -7.26 34.76
CA SER A 567 19.51 -6.43 34.66
C SER A 567 19.72 -5.06 34.02
N ALA A 568 20.94 -4.53 34.04
CA ALA A 568 21.31 -3.27 33.40
C ALA A 568 21.56 -3.40 31.89
N LEU A 569 21.53 -4.62 31.34
CA LEU A 569 21.88 -4.92 29.95
C LEU A 569 20.65 -5.30 29.11
N THR A 570 20.48 -4.58 28.00
CA THR A 570 19.49 -4.88 26.97
C THR A 570 20.20 -5.09 25.62
N TRP A 571 19.83 -6.14 24.92
CA TRP A 571 20.39 -6.55 23.64
C TRP A 571 19.35 -6.48 22.53
N ALA A 572 19.81 -6.12 21.34
CA ALA A 572 19.07 -6.29 20.09
C ALA A 572 19.99 -6.91 19.04
N LEU A 573 19.58 -8.03 18.46
CA LEU A 573 20.15 -8.53 17.21
C LEU A 573 19.28 -8.05 16.07
N GLU A 574 19.92 -7.45 15.08
CA GLU A 574 19.33 -6.96 13.84
C GLU A 574 20.02 -7.60 12.63
N ILE A 575 19.36 -7.64 11.48
CA ILE A 575 19.95 -8.03 10.20
C ILE A 575 19.82 -6.88 9.21
N ARG A 576 20.95 -6.44 8.65
CA ARG A 576 21.02 -5.38 7.65
C ARG A 576 21.40 -5.96 6.30
N HIS A 577 20.51 -5.78 5.33
CA HIS A 577 20.70 -6.24 3.95
C HIS A 577 20.54 -5.09 2.95
N CYS A 578 20.99 -5.31 1.70
CA CYS A 578 20.95 -4.32 0.65
C CYS A 578 20.44 -4.90 -0.67
N SER A 579 19.76 -4.07 -1.46
CA SER A 579 19.34 -4.40 -2.82
C SER A 579 20.53 -4.87 -3.65
N ARG A 580 20.31 -6.00 -4.35
CA ARG A 580 21.28 -6.63 -5.24
C ARG A 580 21.51 -5.83 -6.52
N THR A 581 20.47 -5.15 -7.01
CA THR A 581 20.53 -4.32 -8.24
C THR A 581 21.06 -2.92 -7.94
N ASP A 582 20.78 -2.40 -6.74
CA ASP A 582 21.03 -1.02 -6.34
C ASP A 582 21.77 -0.99 -5.00
N ALA A 583 23.07 -1.28 -5.04
CA ALA A 583 23.93 -1.57 -3.87
C ALA A 583 24.06 -0.45 -2.80
N GLY A 584 23.35 0.68 -2.94
CA GLY A 584 23.21 1.72 -1.91
C GLY A 584 21.87 1.69 -1.15
N VAL A 585 20.88 0.95 -1.63
CA VAL A 585 19.56 0.80 -0.97
C VAL A 585 19.65 -0.33 0.03
N CYS A 586 19.83 0.01 1.31
CA CYS A 586 19.93 -0.94 2.41
C CYS A 586 18.89 -0.64 3.48
N HIS A 587 18.38 -1.68 4.13
CA HIS A 587 17.53 -1.54 5.32
C HIS A 587 17.86 -2.64 6.34
N THR A 588 17.27 -2.51 7.53
CA THR A 588 17.60 -3.32 8.70
C THR A 588 16.30 -3.82 9.33
N HIS A 589 16.23 -5.11 9.65
CA HIS A 589 15.14 -5.71 10.41
C HIS A 589 15.60 -6.11 11.82
N PRO A 590 14.76 -5.92 12.86
CA PRO A 590 15.00 -6.54 14.15
C PRO A 590 14.84 -8.07 14.01
N VAL A 591 15.80 -8.82 14.54
CA VAL A 591 15.76 -10.30 14.57
C VAL A 591 15.25 -10.77 15.92
N LYS A 592 15.85 -10.27 17.01
CA LYS A 592 15.51 -10.69 18.39
C LYS A 592 16.08 -9.73 19.43
N GLY A 593 15.34 -9.52 20.52
CA GLY A 593 15.81 -8.79 21.70
C GLY A 593 16.03 -9.70 22.91
N TRP A 594 16.88 -9.26 23.85
CA TRP A 594 17.01 -9.86 25.18
C TRP A 594 17.16 -8.75 26.22
N THR A 595 16.46 -8.88 27.33
CA THR A 595 16.62 -8.02 28.51
C THR A 595 17.15 -8.84 29.67
N ASN A 596 17.73 -8.18 30.66
CA ASN A 596 18.16 -8.78 31.93
C ASN A 596 19.19 -9.92 31.78
N THR A 597 20.07 -9.86 30.78
CA THR A 597 21.12 -10.85 30.58
C THR A 597 22.46 -10.27 30.13
N ALA A 598 23.56 -10.80 30.67
CA ALA A 598 24.93 -10.48 30.24
C ALA A 598 25.42 -11.35 29.08
N SER A 599 24.72 -12.43 28.76
CA SER A 599 25.04 -13.31 27.63
C SER A 599 23.80 -14.00 27.08
N ALA A 600 23.83 -14.35 25.80
CA ALA A 600 22.76 -15.12 25.17
C ALA A 600 23.28 -15.93 23.98
N THR A 601 22.42 -16.84 23.51
CA THR A 601 22.61 -17.57 22.27
C THR A 601 21.39 -17.43 21.37
N THR A 602 21.61 -17.56 20.06
CA THR A 602 20.55 -17.64 19.06
C THR A 602 21.08 -18.35 17.82
N ASP A 603 20.21 -19.04 17.09
CA ASP A 603 20.59 -19.56 15.78
C ASP A 603 20.64 -18.41 14.77
N ALA A 604 21.63 -18.44 13.87
CA ALA A 604 21.82 -17.42 12.87
C ALA A 604 20.68 -17.45 11.84
N PRO A 605 19.99 -16.32 11.58
CA PRO A 605 18.86 -16.28 10.66
C PRO A 605 19.30 -16.50 9.21
N ASP A 606 18.36 -16.97 8.39
CA ASP A 606 18.50 -17.07 6.94
C ASP A 606 18.07 -15.74 6.28
N HIS A 607 18.74 -15.35 5.19
CA HIS A 607 18.46 -14.12 4.43
C HIS A 607 19.22 -14.11 3.09
N GLU A 608 18.78 -13.34 2.10
CA GLU A 608 19.51 -13.13 0.85
C GLU A 608 20.76 -12.24 1.01
N TYR A 609 21.77 -12.51 0.16
CA TYR A 609 23.04 -11.78 0.15
C TYR A 609 23.01 -10.64 -0.89
N PRO A 610 23.46 -9.42 -0.55
CA PRO A 610 24.29 -9.06 0.61
C PRO A 610 23.52 -8.70 1.89
N SER A 611 23.84 -9.37 3.01
CA SER A 611 23.47 -8.95 4.37
C SER A 611 24.59 -9.16 5.39
N HIS A 612 24.38 -8.65 6.61
CA HIS A 612 25.16 -8.91 7.82
C HIS A 612 24.29 -8.67 9.06
N LEU A 613 24.66 -9.26 10.19
CA LEU A 613 24.00 -8.99 11.47
C LEU A 613 24.64 -7.79 12.17
N LEU A 614 23.83 -7.05 12.92
CA LEU A 614 24.25 -6.01 13.85
C LEU A 614 23.77 -6.41 15.25
N LEU A 615 24.71 -6.76 16.12
CA LEU A 615 24.44 -7.07 17.52
C LEU A 615 24.68 -5.81 18.37
N LYS A 616 23.61 -5.22 18.86
CA LYS A 616 23.62 -4.07 19.76
C LYS A 616 23.45 -4.53 21.19
N VAL A 617 24.23 -3.96 22.11
CA VAL A 617 23.97 -4.00 23.55
C VAL A 617 23.97 -2.58 24.10
N THR A 618 22.96 -2.26 24.90
CA THR A 618 22.83 -1.04 25.68
C THR A 618 22.98 -1.40 27.14
N ALA A 619 23.97 -0.80 27.80
CA ALA A 619 24.05 -0.78 29.26
C ALA A 619 23.42 0.51 29.80
N ARG A 620 22.69 0.42 30.91
CA ARG A 620 22.12 1.55 31.65
C ARG A 620 22.53 1.45 33.13
N ASP A 621 23.14 2.49 33.68
CA ASP A 621 23.41 2.58 35.12
C ASP A 621 22.19 3.09 35.91
N ASP A 622 22.32 3.14 37.24
CA ASP A 622 21.24 3.57 38.13
C ASP A 622 20.91 5.08 37.97
N ASP A 623 21.90 5.89 37.55
CA ASP A 623 21.74 7.31 37.17
C ASP A 623 21.02 7.49 35.81
N GLY A 624 20.76 6.40 35.08
CA GLY A 624 20.07 6.41 33.80
C GLY A 624 20.91 6.86 32.60
N LEU A 625 22.22 7.01 32.79
CA LEU A 625 23.17 7.15 31.68
C LEU A 625 23.26 5.83 30.93
N THR A 626 23.59 5.90 29.64
CA THR A 626 23.52 4.74 28.74
C THR A 626 24.63 4.73 27.74
N THR A 627 25.23 3.56 27.51
CA THR A 627 26.15 3.32 26.40
C THR A 627 25.68 2.15 25.57
N THR A 628 25.53 2.40 24.27
CA THR A 628 25.26 1.35 23.27
C THR A 628 26.55 0.98 22.53
N ARG A 629 26.79 -0.32 22.36
CA ARG A 629 27.83 -0.87 21.48
C ARG A 629 27.19 -1.74 20.42
N GLU A 630 27.49 -1.44 19.17
CA GLU A 630 27.13 -2.25 18.00
C GLU A 630 28.32 -3.09 17.55
N THR A 631 28.08 -4.38 17.27
CA THR A 631 29.07 -5.32 16.73
C THR A 631 28.52 -5.97 15.46
N ARG A 632 29.23 -5.80 14.34
CA ARG A 632 28.89 -6.42 13.06
C ARG A 632 29.36 -7.88 13.01
N ILE A 633 28.47 -8.78 12.55
CA ILE A 633 28.76 -10.20 12.30
C ILE A 633 28.40 -10.51 10.85
N ASP A 634 29.37 -10.89 10.03
CA ASP A 634 29.18 -11.10 8.59
C ASP A 634 28.85 -12.57 8.24
N PRO A 635 28.01 -12.86 7.23
CA PRO A 635 27.78 -14.23 6.79
C PRO A 635 29.00 -14.78 6.07
N ARG A 636 29.28 -16.08 6.27
CA ARG A 636 30.07 -16.86 5.31
C ARG A 636 29.26 -16.98 4.02
N THR A 637 29.91 -16.88 2.86
CA THR A 637 29.25 -16.97 1.55
C THR A 637 29.75 -18.14 0.70
N VAL A 638 28.88 -18.65 -0.16
CA VAL A 638 29.16 -19.72 -1.12
C VAL A 638 28.64 -19.35 -2.52
N GLN A 639 29.11 -20.07 -3.54
CA GLN A 639 28.64 -19.89 -4.91
C GLN A 639 27.57 -20.92 -5.27
N LEU A 640 26.36 -20.45 -5.57
CA LEU A 640 25.22 -21.27 -5.99
C LEU A 640 25.01 -21.11 -7.49
N THR A 641 25.09 -22.21 -8.24
CA THR A 641 24.92 -22.23 -9.70
C THR A 641 23.61 -22.93 -10.06
N VAL A 642 22.82 -22.31 -10.93
CA VAL A 642 21.73 -23.00 -11.63
C VAL A 642 22.13 -23.24 -13.09
N ALA A 643 21.77 -24.41 -13.60
CA ALA A 643 22.05 -24.89 -14.94
C ALA A 643 20.76 -25.43 -15.59
N SER A 644 20.75 -25.55 -16.91
CA SER A 644 19.71 -26.30 -17.64
C SER A 644 20.33 -27.36 -18.54
N ASP A 645 19.56 -28.42 -18.78
CA ASP A 645 19.88 -29.47 -19.75
C ASP A 645 18.71 -29.64 -20.73
N PRO A 646 18.85 -29.21 -22.00
CA PRO A 646 20.03 -28.56 -22.59
C PRO A 646 20.27 -27.14 -22.04
N PRO A 647 21.52 -26.63 -22.09
CA PRO A 647 21.86 -25.28 -21.66
C PRO A 647 21.22 -24.21 -22.56
N GLY A 648 20.98 -23.02 -22.00
CA GLY A 648 20.35 -21.89 -22.68
C GLY A 648 18.84 -21.77 -22.44
N LEU A 649 18.21 -22.76 -21.81
CA LEU A 649 16.85 -22.63 -21.27
C LEU A 649 16.84 -21.73 -20.03
N GLU A 650 15.77 -20.96 -19.86
CA GLU A 650 15.62 -20.00 -18.76
C GLU A 650 15.33 -20.72 -17.45
N VAL A 651 16.03 -20.26 -16.41
CA VAL A 651 15.92 -20.76 -15.04
C VAL A 651 15.94 -19.55 -14.11
N THR A 652 15.18 -19.63 -13.02
CA THR A 652 15.13 -18.62 -11.97
C THR A 652 15.93 -19.07 -10.76
N LEU A 653 16.67 -18.16 -10.14
CA LEU A 653 17.34 -18.33 -8.85
C LEU A 653 17.18 -17.02 -8.04
N GLY A 654 16.47 -17.06 -6.92
CA GLY A 654 15.97 -15.84 -6.28
C GLY A 654 14.95 -15.14 -7.21
N ASP A 655 15.06 -13.81 -7.34
CA ASP A 655 14.18 -13.01 -8.19
C ASP A 655 14.65 -12.93 -9.66
N GLU A 656 15.82 -13.47 -9.97
CA GLU A 656 16.44 -13.35 -11.30
C GLU A 656 16.13 -14.57 -12.19
N ARG A 657 15.43 -14.35 -13.30
CA ARG A 657 15.20 -15.32 -14.38
C ARG A 657 16.13 -15.05 -15.56
N LEU A 658 17.05 -15.99 -15.85
CA LEU A 658 18.05 -15.83 -16.91
C LEU A 658 18.28 -17.15 -17.68
N PRO A 659 18.83 -17.11 -18.90
CA PRO A 659 19.33 -18.30 -19.59
C PRO A 659 20.44 -18.98 -18.77
N ALA A 660 20.26 -20.25 -18.44
CA ALA A 660 21.20 -21.00 -17.63
C ALA A 660 22.32 -21.64 -18.50
N PRO A 661 23.55 -21.84 -17.96
CA PRO A 661 23.93 -21.71 -16.56
C PRO A 661 24.32 -20.29 -16.12
N PHE A 662 24.04 -19.98 -14.84
CA PHE A 662 24.56 -18.80 -14.16
C PHE A 662 24.78 -19.05 -12.66
N THR A 663 25.67 -18.26 -12.05
CA THR A 663 26.14 -18.44 -10.65
C THR A 663 25.88 -17.18 -9.83
N ARG A 664 25.48 -17.35 -8.57
CA ARG A 664 25.17 -16.28 -7.61
C ARG A 664 25.89 -16.54 -6.29
N THR A 665 26.49 -15.50 -5.72
CA THR A 665 26.95 -15.50 -4.33
C THR A 665 25.73 -15.43 -3.40
N VAL A 666 25.66 -16.36 -2.45
CA VAL A 666 24.58 -16.51 -1.45
C VAL A 666 25.22 -16.87 -0.09
N MET A 667 24.48 -16.82 1.01
CA MET A 667 25.05 -17.19 2.33
C MET A 667 25.21 -18.70 2.45
N ALA A 668 26.25 -19.13 3.15
CA ALA A 668 26.48 -20.52 3.47
C ALA A 668 25.34 -21.04 4.36
N GLY A 669 24.70 -22.14 3.95
CA GLY A 669 23.51 -22.69 4.61
C GLY A 669 22.17 -22.05 4.20
N SER A 670 22.15 -20.98 3.39
CA SER A 670 20.90 -20.27 3.05
C SER A 670 19.94 -21.06 2.17
N THR A 671 18.65 -20.82 2.35
CA THR A 671 17.57 -21.39 1.56
C THR A 671 17.27 -20.48 0.37
N ASN A 672 17.42 -21.01 -0.84
CA ASN A 672 17.33 -20.24 -2.08
C ASN A 672 16.20 -20.77 -2.96
N SER A 673 15.35 -19.88 -3.49
CA SER A 673 14.29 -20.28 -4.43
C SER A 673 14.87 -20.60 -5.81
N VAL A 674 14.38 -21.67 -6.42
CA VAL A 674 14.68 -22.03 -7.81
C VAL A 674 13.39 -22.32 -8.57
N ALA A 675 13.29 -21.84 -9.81
CA ALA A 675 12.15 -22.13 -10.68
C ALA A 675 12.58 -22.45 -12.11
N ALA A 676 12.05 -23.54 -12.64
CA ALA A 676 12.20 -23.96 -14.02
C ALA A 676 10.88 -23.66 -14.75
N THR A 677 10.93 -22.88 -15.84
CA THR A 677 9.72 -22.63 -16.63
C THR A 677 9.27 -23.93 -17.27
N THR A 678 8.07 -24.41 -16.93
CA THR A 678 7.62 -25.80 -17.19
C THR A 678 7.53 -26.19 -18.67
N SER A 679 7.35 -25.22 -19.56
CA SER A 679 7.42 -25.41 -21.01
C SER A 679 8.17 -24.24 -21.65
N GLN A 680 9.15 -24.55 -22.48
CA GLN A 680 10.04 -23.57 -23.12
C GLN A 680 10.37 -23.98 -24.55
N VAL A 681 10.88 -23.03 -25.34
CA VAL A 681 11.34 -23.29 -26.72
C VAL A 681 12.77 -22.81 -26.88
N LEU A 682 13.72 -23.74 -26.90
CA LEU A 682 15.11 -23.46 -27.26
C LEU A 682 15.31 -23.84 -28.73
N ASP A 683 15.79 -22.87 -29.51
CA ASP A 683 16.03 -22.99 -30.96
C ASP A 683 14.88 -23.49 -31.85
N GLY A 684 13.64 -23.45 -31.35
CA GLY A 684 12.46 -23.93 -32.06
C GLY A 684 12.08 -25.38 -31.70
N ILE A 685 12.82 -26.02 -30.78
CA ILE A 685 12.47 -27.31 -30.19
C ILE A 685 11.71 -27.02 -28.88
N PRO A 686 10.48 -27.54 -28.70
CA PRO A 686 9.79 -27.46 -27.43
C PRO A 686 10.44 -28.41 -26.43
N PHE A 687 10.65 -27.90 -25.23
CA PHE A 687 11.22 -28.57 -24.07
C PHE A 687 10.22 -28.48 -22.92
N THR A 688 9.88 -29.61 -22.33
CA THR A 688 9.04 -29.72 -21.14
C THR A 688 9.93 -30.05 -19.96
N PHE A 689 9.74 -29.36 -18.84
CA PHE A 689 10.52 -29.61 -17.64
C PHE A 689 10.29 -31.04 -17.14
N ALA A 690 11.38 -31.76 -16.89
CA ALA A 690 11.36 -33.18 -16.54
C ALA A 690 11.82 -33.46 -15.09
N GLY A 691 12.51 -32.52 -14.45
CA GLY A 691 12.98 -32.64 -13.07
C GLY A 691 14.29 -31.90 -12.82
N TRP A 692 14.54 -31.53 -11.57
CA TRP A 692 15.83 -30.99 -11.14
C TRP A 692 16.79 -32.12 -10.77
N SER A 693 18.10 -31.87 -10.90
CA SER A 693 19.14 -32.80 -10.43
C SER A 693 19.07 -33.14 -8.93
N GLY A 694 18.44 -32.28 -8.13
CA GLY A 694 18.17 -32.47 -6.70
C GLY A 694 16.76 -32.97 -6.35
N GLY A 695 15.92 -33.33 -7.32
CA GLY A 695 14.60 -33.93 -7.07
C GLY A 695 13.49 -32.99 -6.62
N VAL A 696 13.72 -31.68 -6.55
CA VAL A 696 12.66 -30.68 -6.28
C VAL A 696 11.70 -30.54 -7.46
N ALA A 697 10.48 -30.05 -7.19
CA ALA A 697 9.47 -29.77 -8.21
C ALA A 697 9.90 -28.62 -9.14
N ALA A 698 9.11 -28.31 -10.19
CA ALA A 698 9.46 -27.28 -11.18
C ALA A 698 9.85 -25.94 -10.52
N THR A 699 9.13 -25.54 -9.48
CA THR A 699 9.54 -24.52 -8.51
C THR A 699 9.80 -25.20 -7.16
N GLY A 700 10.82 -24.76 -6.43
CA GLY A 700 11.15 -25.28 -5.11
C GLY A 700 12.26 -24.49 -4.42
N LEU A 701 12.67 -24.97 -3.25
CA LEU A 701 13.75 -24.39 -2.45
C LEU A 701 14.98 -25.32 -2.49
N VAL A 702 16.18 -24.74 -2.52
CA VAL A 702 17.45 -25.45 -2.40
C VAL A 702 18.32 -24.81 -1.34
N THR A 703 18.89 -25.61 -0.44
CA THR A 703 19.80 -25.14 0.61
C THR A 703 21.22 -25.05 0.05
N ALA A 704 21.81 -23.86 0.12
CA ALA A 704 23.20 -23.63 -0.24
C ALA A 704 24.13 -24.38 0.74
N PRO A 705 25.23 -24.98 0.28
CA PRO A 705 26.10 -25.76 1.16
C PRO A 705 26.76 -24.87 2.21
N ALA A 706 27.12 -25.46 3.37
CA ALA A 706 27.84 -24.75 4.42
C ALA A 706 29.27 -24.31 4.03
N SER A 707 29.82 -24.85 2.94
CA SER A 707 31.07 -24.38 2.33
C SER A 707 31.16 -24.75 0.83
N GLY A 708 32.04 -24.07 0.10
CA GLY A 708 32.29 -24.33 -1.32
C GLY A 708 31.22 -23.75 -2.25
N GLY A 709 30.52 -24.62 -2.98
CA GLY A 709 29.47 -24.24 -3.92
C GLY A 709 28.70 -25.44 -4.46
N ALA A 710 27.53 -25.20 -5.03
CA ALA A 710 26.61 -26.23 -5.52
C ALA A 710 26.06 -25.90 -6.91
N THR A 711 25.69 -26.92 -7.69
CA THR A 711 25.04 -26.76 -8.99
C THR A 711 23.73 -27.55 -9.05
N TYR A 712 22.65 -26.85 -9.38
CA TYR A 712 21.32 -27.44 -9.59
C TYR A 712 20.94 -27.35 -11.06
N THR A 713 20.70 -28.49 -11.70
CA THR A 713 20.41 -28.56 -13.15
C THR A 713 18.94 -28.88 -13.38
N ALA A 714 18.21 -27.96 -14.02
CA ALA A 714 16.86 -28.19 -14.51
C ALA A 714 16.94 -29.01 -15.81
N ARG A 715 16.50 -30.27 -15.77
CA ARG A 715 16.46 -31.15 -16.94
C ARG A 715 15.16 -31.01 -17.68
N TYR A 716 15.22 -31.07 -19.00
CA TYR A 716 14.06 -30.98 -19.88
C TYR A 716 14.01 -32.16 -20.85
N THR A 717 12.81 -32.65 -21.11
CA THR A 717 12.55 -33.65 -22.15
C THR A 717 11.90 -32.99 -23.36
N ARG A 718 12.16 -33.55 -24.53
CA ARG A 718 11.46 -33.19 -25.76
C ARG A 718 10.17 -34.02 -25.85
N PRO A 719 9.01 -33.43 -26.19
CA PRO A 719 7.79 -34.20 -26.45
C PRO A 719 7.99 -35.27 -27.52
N ALA A 720 7.40 -36.44 -27.31
CA ALA A 720 7.30 -37.48 -28.35
C ALA A 720 6.43 -36.99 -29.52
N PRO A 721 6.73 -37.38 -30.78
CA PRO A 721 5.91 -37.00 -31.93
C PRO A 721 4.50 -37.61 -31.84
N PRO A 722 3.43 -36.87 -32.17
CA PRO A 722 2.05 -37.33 -32.01
C PRO A 722 1.59 -38.29 -33.13
N THR A 723 0.73 -39.24 -32.76
CA THR A 723 -0.02 -40.13 -33.68
C THR A 723 -1.37 -39.48 -34.05
N PRO A 724 -1.84 -39.51 -35.31
CA PRO A 724 -3.00 -38.73 -35.76
C PRO A 724 -4.35 -39.48 -35.82
N THR A 725 -5.44 -38.83 -35.37
CA THR A 725 -6.87 -39.15 -35.69
C THR A 725 -7.78 -37.91 -35.38
N PRO A 726 -9.08 -37.82 -35.79
CA PRO A 726 -9.66 -36.59 -36.35
C PRO A 726 -10.86 -35.96 -35.57
N THR A 727 -11.48 -34.92 -36.16
CA THR A 727 -12.27 -33.84 -35.50
C THR A 727 -13.78 -33.79 -35.83
N ALA A 728 -14.61 -33.22 -34.93
CA ALA A 728 -15.96 -32.63 -35.17
C ALA A 728 -16.33 -31.63 -34.03
N THR A 729 -16.53 -30.31 -34.22
CA THR A 729 -17.78 -29.49 -34.46
C THR A 729 -18.89 -29.53 -33.37
N ALA A 730 -19.57 -28.43 -32.94
CA ALA A 730 -19.53 -26.97 -33.24
C ALA A 730 -20.38 -26.07 -32.26
N THR A 731 -20.23 -24.72 -32.33
CA THR A 731 -21.17 -23.61 -31.92
C THR A 731 -21.47 -23.37 -30.41
N ALA A 732 -21.87 -22.18 -29.89
CA ALA A 732 -22.60 -21.01 -30.45
C ALA A 732 -22.16 -19.59 -29.90
N THR A 733 -23.00 -18.54 -30.05
CA THR A 733 -22.66 -17.08 -30.17
C THR A 733 -23.12 -16.12 -29.05
N ALA A 734 -22.60 -14.87 -29.10
CA ALA A 734 -22.71 -13.75 -28.13
C ALA A 734 -23.60 -12.55 -28.57
N THR A 735 -23.71 -11.51 -27.71
CA THR A 735 -24.05 -10.07 -27.97
C THR A 735 -23.89 -9.25 -26.67
N THR A 736 -23.61 -7.94 -26.54
CA THR A 736 -23.08 -6.84 -27.42
C THR A 736 -22.81 -5.56 -26.59
N GLN A 737 -21.65 -4.90 -26.74
CA GLN A 737 -21.46 -3.43 -26.52
C GLN A 737 -20.31 -2.89 -27.45
N PRO A 738 -19.91 -1.58 -27.50
CA PRO A 738 -19.52 -0.89 -28.76
C PRO A 738 -18.02 -1.02 -29.17
N PRO A 739 -17.61 -0.51 -30.36
CA PRO A 739 -16.48 -1.08 -31.10
C PRO A 739 -15.09 -0.50 -30.76
N GLU A 740 -14.20 -1.34 -30.22
CA GLU A 740 -12.77 -1.01 -30.02
C GLU A 740 -11.83 -1.41 -31.19
N ALA A 741 -12.22 -2.41 -31.99
CA ALA A 741 -11.38 -3.05 -33.00
C ALA A 741 -11.44 -2.39 -34.41
N PRO A 742 -10.47 -2.67 -35.31
CA PRO A 742 -10.66 -2.46 -36.75
C PRO A 742 -11.91 -3.18 -37.29
N PRO A 743 -12.42 -2.81 -38.49
CA PRO A 743 -13.68 -3.33 -39.01
C PRO A 743 -13.73 -4.86 -39.03
N GLN A 744 -14.54 -5.41 -38.12
CA GLN A 744 -14.80 -6.85 -38.04
C GLN A 744 -15.39 -7.35 -39.34
N VAL A 745 -14.83 -8.46 -39.82
CA VAL A 745 -15.13 -8.98 -41.14
C VAL A 745 -16.23 -10.00 -41.02
N ASN A 746 -17.41 -9.67 -41.55
CA ASN A 746 -18.46 -10.65 -41.76
C ASN A 746 -17.89 -11.86 -42.54
N PRO A 747 -18.20 -13.10 -42.13
CA PRO A 747 -17.64 -14.29 -42.78
C PRO A 747 -18.03 -14.32 -44.26
N PHE A 748 -17.07 -13.96 -45.11
CA PHE A 748 -17.22 -14.04 -46.54
C PHE A 748 -17.03 -15.50 -46.96
N THR A 749 -18.11 -16.17 -47.33
CA THR A 749 -18.04 -17.45 -48.03
C THR A 749 -17.29 -17.20 -49.35
N PRO A 750 -16.08 -17.76 -49.56
CA PRO A 750 -15.39 -17.53 -50.81
C PRO A 750 -16.16 -18.23 -51.94
N PRO A 751 -16.44 -17.57 -53.07
CA PRO A 751 -16.74 -18.30 -54.29
C PRO A 751 -15.49 -19.13 -54.66
N ASP A 752 -15.69 -20.33 -55.19
CA ASP A 752 -14.60 -21.18 -55.63
C ASP A 752 -13.72 -20.46 -56.67
N VAL A 753 -12.46 -20.21 -56.32
CA VAL A 753 -11.42 -19.76 -57.24
C VAL A 753 -10.18 -20.63 -57.07
N GLY A 754 -10.25 -21.81 -57.68
CA GLY A 754 -9.05 -22.60 -57.96
C GLY A 754 -8.09 -21.80 -58.85
N GLY A 755 -6.78 -21.87 -58.55
CA GLY A 755 -5.73 -21.36 -59.44
C GLY A 755 -4.75 -20.34 -58.85
N LEU A 756 -4.90 -19.90 -57.60
CA LEU A 756 -3.84 -19.12 -56.95
C LEU A 756 -2.66 -20.03 -56.54
N PRO A 757 -1.40 -19.65 -56.83
CA PRO A 757 -0.23 -20.39 -56.35
C PRO A 757 -0.20 -20.40 -54.81
N PRO A 758 0.44 -21.41 -54.19
CA PRO A 758 0.49 -21.53 -52.73
C PRO A 758 0.99 -20.22 -52.12
N ALA A 759 0.23 -19.69 -51.17
CA ALA A 759 0.56 -18.41 -50.54
C ALA A 759 1.93 -18.50 -49.86
N PRO A 760 2.76 -17.44 -49.96
CA PRO A 760 3.92 -17.25 -49.10
C PRO A 760 3.65 -17.61 -47.64
N LYS A 761 4.65 -18.18 -46.97
CA LYS A 761 4.47 -18.70 -45.61
C LYS A 761 4.47 -17.54 -44.61
N LEU A 762 3.45 -17.53 -43.74
CA LEU A 762 3.42 -16.65 -42.58
C LEU A 762 4.61 -17.00 -41.67
N LEU A 763 5.53 -16.04 -41.50
CA LEU A 763 6.69 -16.15 -40.62
C LEU A 763 6.37 -15.73 -39.19
N GLY A 764 5.40 -14.84 -39.00
CA GLY A 764 4.94 -14.40 -37.67
C GLY A 764 3.77 -13.43 -37.78
N ALA A 765 2.89 -13.48 -36.80
CA ALA A 765 1.78 -12.55 -36.60
C ALA A 765 1.71 -12.15 -35.13
N TRP A 766 1.38 -10.89 -34.87
CA TRP A 766 1.39 -10.27 -33.56
C TRP A 766 0.17 -9.38 -33.41
N GLY A 767 -0.70 -9.68 -32.45
CA GLY A 767 -1.79 -8.83 -31.99
C GLY A 767 -1.35 -7.94 -30.81
N PHE A 768 -1.98 -6.79 -30.69
CA PHE A 768 -1.74 -5.80 -29.65
C PHE A 768 -3.06 -5.52 -28.94
N ASP A 769 -3.14 -5.84 -27.64
CA ASP A 769 -4.39 -5.78 -26.89
C ASP A 769 -4.75 -4.36 -26.45
N ALA A 770 -6.05 -4.08 -26.28
CA ALA A 770 -6.55 -2.75 -25.97
C ALA A 770 -6.29 -2.39 -24.50
N GLY A 771 -5.15 -1.75 -24.24
CA GLY A 771 -4.82 -1.14 -22.94
C GLY A 771 -3.56 -1.69 -22.27
N ALA A 772 -3.15 -2.91 -22.61
CA ALA A 772 -1.91 -3.50 -22.10
C ALA A 772 -0.73 -3.26 -23.05
N ASN A 773 0.47 -2.97 -22.50
CA ASN A 773 1.74 -3.02 -23.26
C ASN A 773 2.18 -4.47 -23.57
N ARG A 774 1.23 -5.41 -23.75
CA ARG A 774 1.48 -6.82 -24.09
C ARG A 774 1.24 -7.08 -25.56
N VAL A 775 2.01 -8.02 -26.11
CA VAL A 775 1.88 -8.54 -27.47
C VAL A 775 1.49 -10.01 -27.37
N THR A 776 0.47 -10.43 -28.12
CA THR A 776 0.00 -11.82 -28.19
C THR A 776 0.15 -12.35 -29.62
N GLY A 777 0.30 -13.67 -29.79
CA GLY A 777 0.33 -14.31 -31.12
C GLY A 777 1.53 -15.23 -31.38
N ARG A 778 1.60 -15.77 -32.60
CA ARG A 778 2.54 -16.83 -32.99
C ARG A 778 3.92 -16.26 -33.35
N HIS A 779 4.82 -16.19 -32.37
CA HIS A 779 6.13 -15.55 -32.51
C HIS A 779 7.09 -16.23 -33.51
N GLY A 780 7.34 -15.57 -34.63
CA GLY A 780 8.54 -15.78 -35.45
C GLY A 780 9.74 -14.97 -34.94
N LYS A 781 10.97 -15.44 -35.21
CA LYS A 781 12.27 -14.85 -34.74
C LYS A 781 12.62 -13.44 -35.30
N ALA A 782 11.64 -12.58 -35.63
CA ALA A 782 11.83 -11.40 -36.48
C ALA A 782 11.33 -10.04 -35.90
N LEU A 783 10.62 -10.01 -34.77
CA LEU A 783 10.13 -8.75 -34.18
C LEU A 783 10.98 -8.32 -32.98
N ALA A 784 11.32 -7.03 -32.90
CA ALA A 784 11.97 -6.43 -31.75
C ALA A 784 11.41 -5.02 -31.50
N LEU A 785 10.73 -4.80 -30.38
CA LEU A 785 10.22 -3.49 -29.99
C LEU A 785 11.38 -2.67 -29.40
N THR A 786 11.72 -1.54 -30.03
CA THR A 786 12.84 -0.69 -29.58
C THR A 786 12.43 0.78 -29.46
N GLY A 787 11.93 1.17 -28.29
CA GLY A 787 11.76 2.57 -27.88
C GLY A 787 10.37 3.19 -28.12
N ARG A 788 10.13 4.32 -27.43
CA ARG A 788 8.80 4.92 -27.18
C ARG A 788 8.02 5.49 -28.40
N ASN A 789 8.52 5.43 -29.65
CA ASN A 789 7.88 6.13 -30.80
C ASN A 789 8.02 5.44 -32.19
N GLY A 790 8.29 4.14 -32.30
CA GLY A 790 8.31 3.46 -33.62
C GLY A 790 8.52 1.95 -33.61
N LEU A 791 7.87 1.24 -34.54
CA LEU A 791 7.93 -0.22 -34.66
C LEU A 791 9.05 -0.66 -35.62
N THR A 792 9.85 -1.63 -35.21
CA THR A 792 11.07 -2.03 -35.93
C THR A 792 11.06 -3.54 -36.18
N VAL A 793 10.74 -3.95 -37.41
CA VAL A 793 10.68 -5.36 -37.81
C VAL A 793 12.03 -5.79 -38.39
N ARG A 794 12.74 -6.68 -37.71
CA ARG A 794 13.98 -7.31 -38.21
C ARG A 794 13.63 -8.49 -39.11
N ALA A 795 13.20 -8.19 -40.33
CA ALA A 795 13.02 -9.21 -41.35
C ALA A 795 14.33 -10.04 -41.51
N PRO A 796 14.26 -11.38 -41.64
CA PRO A 796 15.40 -12.20 -42.01
C PRO A 796 15.97 -11.78 -43.38
N ARG A 797 17.09 -12.38 -43.81
CA ARG A 797 17.72 -12.11 -45.13
C ARG A 797 16.90 -12.72 -46.30
N LEU A 798 15.64 -12.33 -46.42
CA LEU A 798 14.70 -12.80 -47.42
C LEU A 798 14.96 -12.13 -48.78
N GLY A 799 14.79 -12.89 -49.87
CA GLY A 799 14.85 -12.35 -51.23
C GLY A 799 13.54 -11.64 -51.64
N THR A 800 12.44 -12.04 -51.03
CA THR A 800 11.06 -11.58 -51.24
C THR A 800 10.36 -11.52 -49.88
N PHE A 801 9.35 -10.67 -49.68
CA PHE A 801 8.60 -10.60 -48.41
C PHE A 801 7.27 -9.86 -48.56
N THR A 802 6.40 -10.03 -47.56
CA THR A 802 5.28 -9.11 -47.24
C THR A 802 5.34 -8.74 -45.77
N VAL A 803 5.10 -7.48 -45.43
CA VAL A 803 4.72 -7.07 -44.06
C VAL A 803 3.49 -6.18 -44.13
N GLU A 804 2.53 -6.42 -43.26
CA GLU A 804 1.30 -5.63 -43.16
C GLU A 804 0.86 -5.41 -41.71
N ALA A 805 -0.02 -4.42 -41.50
CA ALA A 805 -0.51 -4.03 -40.19
C ALA A 805 -1.82 -3.21 -40.25
N TRP A 806 -2.63 -3.31 -39.22
CA TRP A 806 -3.74 -2.39 -38.93
C TRP A 806 -3.27 -1.24 -38.03
N VAL A 807 -3.45 0.01 -38.48
CA VAL A 807 -2.97 1.22 -37.77
C VAL A 807 -4.07 2.25 -37.53
N TYR A 808 -4.06 2.89 -36.36
CA TYR A 808 -4.91 4.03 -36.03
C TYR A 808 -4.02 5.25 -35.73
N ALA A 809 -3.74 6.09 -36.73
CA ALA A 809 -2.82 7.22 -36.56
C ALA A 809 -3.52 8.46 -35.99
N THR A 810 -3.02 9.04 -34.88
CA THR A 810 -3.51 10.31 -34.32
C THR A 810 -2.73 11.54 -34.83
N ARG A 811 -1.52 11.35 -35.37
CA ARG A 811 -0.72 12.37 -36.08
C ARG A 811 -0.21 11.83 -37.43
N ALA A 812 0.29 12.71 -38.30
CA ALA A 812 0.85 12.28 -39.60
C ALA A 812 2.12 11.44 -39.39
N GLY A 813 2.35 10.47 -40.28
CA GLY A 813 3.36 9.43 -40.12
C GLY A 813 4.10 9.05 -41.39
N THR A 814 5.10 8.18 -41.23
CA THR A 814 5.79 7.51 -42.34
C THR A 814 5.90 6.00 -42.14
N VAL A 815 5.96 5.26 -43.25
CA VAL A 815 6.43 3.87 -43.33
C VAL A 815 7.70 3.88 -44.18
N ALA A 816 8.79 3.24 -43.74
CA ALA A 816 10.10 3.43 -44.36
C ALA A 816 10.99 2.18 -44.40
N GLN A 817 11.59 1.94 -45.56
CA GLN A 817 12.71 1.01 -45.74
C GLN A 817 13.89 1.78 -46.33
N ARG A 818 15.12 1.47 -45.92
CA ARG A 818 16.33 2.27 -46.21
C ARG A 818 16.43 2.76 -47.67
N GLY A 819 16.08 4.02 -47.91
CA GLY A 819 16.12 4.67 -49.22
C GLY A 819 14.78 4.84 -49.95
N SER A 820 13.64 4.48 -49.33
CA SER A 820 12.27 4.81 -49.75
C SER A 820 11.38 5.01 -48.51
N ALA A 821 10.68 6.14 -48.39
CA ALA A 821 9.76 6.42 -47.30
C ALA A 821 8.44 6.96 -47.85
N PHE A 822 7.32 6.40 -47.38
CA PHE A 822 5.97 6.82 -47.76
C PHE A 822 5.33 7.57 -46.60
N ARG A 823 4.79 8.77 -46.86
CA ARG A 823 4.13 9.60 -45.85
C ARG A 823 2.62 9.34 -45.87
N LEU A 824 2.04 9.02 -44.72
CA LEU A 824 0.60 8.80 -44.60
C LEU A 824 -0.15 10.14 -44.78
N PRO A 825 -1.16 10.22 -45.67
CA PRO A 825 -2.02 11.39 -45.80
C PRO A 825 -2.68 11.79 -44.48
N THR A 826 -2.79 13.09 -44.25
CA THR A 826 -3.43 13.64 -43.04
C THR A 826 -4.92 13.30 -42.91
N THR A 827 -5.57 12.98 -44.03
CA THR A 827 -6.98 12.57 -44.13
C THR A 827 -7.28 11.18 -43.53
N LEU A 828 -6.26 10.39 -43.23
CA LEU A 828 -6.40 9.05 -42.61
C LEU A 828 -6.22 9.08 -41.08
N ARG A 829 -6.09 10.26 -40.47
CA ARG A 829 -5.99 10.39 -39.01
C ARG A 829 -7.31 10.00 -38.35
N ARG A 830 -7.22 9.45 -37.13
CA ARG A 830 -8.35 9.02 -36.30
C ARG A 830 -9.26 7.96 -36.96
N ARG A 831 -8.70 7.12 -37.84
CA ARG A 831 -9.39 5.99 -38.49
C ARG A 831 -8.46 4.78 -38.56
N TRP A 832 -9.00 3.58 -38.33
CA TRP A 832 -8.28 2.33 -38.60
C TRP A 832 -8.01 2.23 -40.11
N THR A 833 -6.76 1.93 -40.47
CA THR A 833 -6.27 1.83 -41.84
C THR A 833 -5.37 0.60 -41.96
N HIS A 834 -5.60 -0.25 -42.95
CA HIS A 834 -4.71 -1.37 -43.24
C HIS A 834 -3.61 -0.94 -44.21
N LEU A 835 -2.36 -1.28 -43.90
CA LEU A 835 -1.18 -0.94 -44.69
C LEU A 835 -0.35 -2.18 -44.96
N ALA A 836 0.01 -2.44 -46.22
CA ALA A 836 0.87 -3.57 -46.60
C ALA A 836 2.03 -3.14 -47.51
N LEU A 837 3.17 -3.80 -47.34
CA LEU A 837 4.41 -3.62 -48.08
C LEU A 837 4.87 -4.97 -48.63
N THR A 838 4.88 -5.14 -49.96
CA THR A 838 5.33 -6.39 -50.60
C THR A 838 6.54 -6.17 -51.49
N TYR A 839 7.45 -7.13 -51.52
CA TYR A 839 8.66 -7.12 -52.35
C TYR A 839 8.84 -8.46 -53.05
N ASP A 840 8.76 -8.46 -54.39
CA ASP A 840 8.84 -9.68 -55.21
C ASP A 840 10.27 -10.06 -55.65
N GLY A 841 11.29 -9.40 -55.10
CA GLY A 841 12.69 -9.58 -55.50
C GLY A 841 13.16 -8.57 -56.55
N THR A 842 12.22 -7.89 -57.23
CA THR A 842 12.49 -6.86 -58.26
C THR A 842 11.71 -5.56 -58.06
N THR A 843 10.56 -5.62 -57.39
CA THR A 843 9.59 -4.52 -57.29
C THR A 843 9.02 -4.44 -55.89
N LEU A 844 9.09 -3.25 -55.30
CA LEU A 844 8.50 -2.90 -54.01
C LEU A 844 7.11 -2.28 -54.24
N ARG A 845 6.08 -2.77 -53.56
CA ARG A 845 4.69 -2.30 -53.70
C ARG A 845 4.09 -1.94 -52.35
N HIS A 846 3.37 -0.83 -52.29
CA HIS A 846 2.64 -0.37 -51.11
C HIS A 846 1.15 -0.48 -51.37
N TYR A 847 0.40 -1.05 -50.43
CA TYR A 847 -1.06 -1.13 -50.48
C TYR A 847 -1.66 -0.41 -49.27
N ARG A 848 -2.84 0.16 -49.46
CA ARG A 848 -3.65 0.84 -48.44
C ARG A 848 -5.08 0.33 -48.56
N ASN A 849 -5.61 -0.27 -47.51
CA ASN A 849 -6.94 -0.90 -47.48
C ASN A 849 -7.16 -1.84 -48.69
N GLY A 850 -6.16 -2.69 -48.98
CA GLY A 850 -6.15 -3.63 -50.10
C GLY A 850 -5.82 -3.04 -51.49
N ALA A 851 -5.97 -1.74 -51.70
CA ALA A 851 -5.67 -1.09 -52.99
C ALA A 851 -4.18 -0.73 -53.14
N LEU A 852 -3.60 -0.97 -54.31
CA LEU A 852 -2.22 -0.59 -54.63
C LEU A 852 -2.08 0.93 -54.66
N ALA A 853 -1.25 1.48 -53.78
CA ALA A 853 -0.96 2.91 -53.69
C ALA A 853 0.24 3.32 -54.54
N THR A 854 1.34 2.54 -54.51
CA THR A 854 2.56 2.80 -55.28
C THR A 854 3.31 1.51 -55.61
N ALA A 855 3.96 1.44 -56.77
CA ALA A 855 4.86 0.36 -57.15
C ALA A 855 6.18 0.93 -57.70
N GLN A 856 7.32 0.41 -57.25
CA GLN A 856 8.65 0.87 -57.68
C GLN A 856 9.57 -0.33 -57.97
N ARG A 857 10.05 -0.44 -59.21
CA ARG A 857 11.03 -1.45 -59.62
C ARG A 857 12.42 -1.06 -59.10
N ARG A 858 13.02 -1.88 -58.25
CA ARG A 858 14.31 -1.64 -57.57
C ARG A 858 14.83 -2.91 -56.93
N THR A 859 16.11 -3.22 -57.12
CA THR A 859 16.77 -4.28 -56.34
C THR A 859 17.15 -3.78 -54.95
N LEU A 860 16.60 -4.38 -53.90
CA LEU A 860 16.98 -4.12 -52.51
C LEU A 860 18.30 -4.84 -52.16
N LYS A 861 19.26 -4.12 -51.57
CA LYS A 861 20.50 -4.73 -51.06
C LYS A 861 20.19 -5.55 -49.80
N ARG A 862 20.59 -6.83 -49.77
CA ARG A 862 20.47 -7.69 -48.58
C ARG A 862 21.20 -7.02 -47.41
N THR A 863 20.51 -6.88 -46.28
CA THR A 863 21.02 -6.15 -45.10
C THR A 863 20.51 -6.79 -43.81
N THR A 864 21.17 -6.51 -42.69
CA THR A 864 20.72 -6.82 -41.33
C THR A 864 20.06 -5.60 -40.66
N SER A 865 20.03 -4.44 -41.32
CA SER A 865 19.29 -3.27 -40.84
C SER A 865 17.78 -3.55 -40.89
N PRO A 866 17.03 -3.28 -39.80
CA PRO A 866 15.60 -3.56 -39.76
C PRO A 866 14.77 -2.68 -40.71
N LEU A 867 13.62 -3.21 -41.07
CA LEU A 867 12.53 -2.51 -41.73
C LEU A 867 11.74 -1.72 -40.68
N ARG A 868 11.50 -0.42 -40.91
CA ARG A 868 10.85 0.46 -39.93
C ARG A 868 9.40 0.72 -40.33
N PHE A 869 8.49 0.16 -39.53
CA PHE A 869 7.07 0.43 -39.62
C PHE A 869 6.70 1.54 -38.63
N GLY A 870 6.17 2.63 -39.15
CA GLY A 870 5.70 3.72 -38.32
C GLY A 870 6.79 4.69 -37.82
N GLY A 871 6.53 5.96 -38.10
CA GLY A 871 6.99 7.11 -37.34
C GLY A 871 5.79 8.01 -37.06
N PHE A 872 4.81 7.52 -36.29
CA PHE A 872 3.57 8.21 -35.94
C PHE A 872 3.17 7.94 -34.49
N ARG A 873 2.35 8.83 -33.92
CA ARG A 873 1.59 8.55 -32.69
C ARG A 873 0.23 7.96 -33.07
N GLY A 874 -0.20 6.90 -32.40
CA GLY A 874 -1.38 6.12 -32.75
C GLY A 874 -1.47 4.78 -32.02
N ARG A 875 -2.52 4.00 -32.31
CA ARG A 875 -2.64 2.59 -31.89
C ARG A 875 -2.26 1.65 -33.05
N LEU A 876 -1.86 0.43 -32.71
CA LEU A 876 -1.66 -0.72 -33.59
C LEU A 876 -2.64 -1.81 -33.12
N ASP A 877 -3.16 -2.62 -34.02
CA ASP A 877 -4.04 -3.76 -33.69
C ASP A 877 -3.35 -5.08 -34.02
N ASP A 878 -2.88 -5.24 -35.26
CA ASP A 878 -2.03 -6.38 -35.64
C ASP A 878 -0.88 -6.02 -36.58
N VAL A 879 0.12 -6.89 -36.63
CA VAL A 879 1.25 -6.89 -37.58
C VAL A 879 1.52 -8.32 -38.05
N ARG A 880 1.81 -8.50 -39.35
CA ARG A 880 2.12 -9.81 -39.97
C ARG A 880 3.33 -9.75 -40.88
N LEU A 881 4.11 -10.83 -40.94
CA LEU A 881 5.29 -10.98 -41.82
C LEU A 881 5.23 -12.31 -42.57
N TYR A 882 5.46 -12.26 -43.89
CA TYR A 882 5.51 -13.41 -44.79
C TYR A 882 6.87 -13.52 -45.50
N ASP A 883 7.28 -14.75 -45.85
CA ASP A 883 8.56 -15.04 -46.54
C ASP A 883 8.57 -14.79 -48.05
N GLY A 884 7.49 -14.19 -48.58
CA GLY A 884 7.35 -13.85 -49.99
C GLY A 884 6.28 -12.79 -50.22
N ALA A 885 6.22 -12.25 -51.44
CA ALA A 885 5.25 -11.23 -51.80
C ALA A 885 3.86 -11.84 -52.03
N LEU A 886 2.91 -11.49 -51.15
CA LEU A 886 1.49 -11.76 -51.35
C LEU A 886 0.97 -11.02 -52.60
N ALA A 887 0.16 -11.71 -53.40
CA ALA A 887 -0.59 -11.12 -54.51
C ALA A 887 -1.74 -10.22 -53.99
N PRO A 888 -2.27 -9.26 -54.79
CA PRO A 888 -3.35 -8.36 -54.34
C PRO A 888 -4.59 -9.07 -53.78
N ALA A 889 -4.99 -10.19 -54.37
CA ALA A 889 -6.11 -11.00 -53.87
C ALA A 889 -5.79 -11.68 -52.52
N GLN A 890 -4.54 -12.11 -52.31
CA GLN A 890 -4.08 -12.71 -51.05
C GLN A 890 -3.97 -11.64 -49.95
N LEU A 891 -3.50 -10.43 -50.26
CA LEU A 891 -3.51 -9.28 -49.33
C LEU A 891 -4.94 -8.88 -48.94
N ALA A 892 -5.85 -8.81 -49.92
CA ALA A 892 -7.25 -8.48 -49.66
C ALA A 892 -7.95 -9.55 -48.81
N ASP A 893 -7.51 -10.81 -48.89
CA ASP A 893 -8.02 -11.89 -48.05
C ASP A 893 -7.37 -11.95 -46.68
N ASP A 894 -6.06 -11.69 -46.55
CA ASP A 894 -5.38 -11.76 -45.24
C ASP A 894 -5.71 -10.55 -44.35
N MET A 895 -5.80 -9.34 -44.93
CA MET A 895 -6.37 -8.14 -44.30
C MET A 895 -7.72 -8.39 -43.60
N ARG A 896 -8.45 -9.42 -44.06
CA ARG A 896 -9.78 -9.79 -43.59
C ARG A 896 -9.81 -10.91 -42.54
N ARG A 897 -8.67 -11.51 -42.21
CA ARG A 897 -8.54 -12.55 -41.17
C ARG A 897 -8.14 -11.90 -39.85
N ALA A 898 -8.51 -12.49 -38.72
CA ALA A 898 -8.03 -12.06 -37.41
C ALA A 898 -6.68 -12.74 -37.07
N VAL A 899 -5.80 -12.05 -36.35
CA VAL A 899 -4.67 -12.70 -35.68
C VAL A 899 -5.21 -13.45 -34.46
N ARG A 900 -4.81 -14.72 -34.31
CA ARG A 900 -5.10 -15.60 -33.17
C ARG A 900 -3.81 -16.00 -32.48
#